data_AF-A0A9E1EZ11-F1
#
_entry.id   AF-A0A9E1EZ11-F1
#
_cell.length_a   1.000
_cell.length_b   1.000
_cell.length_c   1.000
_cell.angle_alpha   90.00
_cell.angle_beta   90.00
_cell.angle_gamma   90.00
#
_symmetry.space_group_name_H-M   'P 1'
#
loop_
_entity.id
_entity.type
_entity.pdbx_description
1 polymer ?
#
loop_
_entity_poly.entity_id
_entity_poly.type
_entity_poly.pdbx_seq_one_letter_code
_entity_poly.pdbx_strand_id
1 'polypeptide(L)'
;MKKRAFALITALCMTLTCFASAETVKHERVYAVTNADGDALTVIDNVRLENGDALAEIDDRTLLTALENVGGTEKFTQSGETVTWKADGNSIIYQGTSDKALNVTPVVHMTLDGKEVTAADVKNASGELAMTVSYRAESPFLAVTVMPLTDDVTSVTVDNGAVLTDGAHSFLMGFGVPGADADLELPDSFTMTAHVDHADLNWMMTIATAQPVKVLTDALSDPAADAHALVSDLTAGLNALADGSEIPESNEDIHELLTALNTLFDGAAQLKDGSITLLDGVKTLKDGLDTLSSNSSALNDGAAQLFAAVLDTANTQLAAAGLDALSIEVPTLTVSNYAAVLDDLIAQLDPAVIDKTIEDLAKAQVREAVMAQEDKVREAVTEVVRGQVRDAVVAQEETIRAAVTDVVKEQVRQAVAAQEDTIRAAVTQAVQAQVQDAVQAQEDTIRAGVTQAVQAQVLEGVLAQAGLNMTAQQYQDAVAAGKVTAAQQKQISAAVDQMMASDDIKAKIEASVTEQENQLVAQNMATDDIKAKIESAVTEQENQLIAQNMASGDIKAKIESSVAEQENQLVEENFASADVQAKLEAAVTEQLDKLVEENYTSADVQNTVREKKATIAAAVDSLKRLKEQLASVETFVNGLKAYTDGVAQAGNGASQLYDGANTLSGGMTELSDGLAELKTKLTKEGLDLLSGDVQNALDLFDNLESQMANVPSFDLVADGMEHDMLLIIRTDLQK
;
A
#
# COMPACT_ATOMS: atom_id res chain seq x y z
N MET A 1 99.80 60.45 56.32
CA MET A 1 98.95 59.75 55.34
C MET A 1 98.66 60.56 54.08
N LYS A 2 98.35 61.87 54.16
CA LYS A 2 98.00 62.69 52.98
C LYS A 2 98.94 62.57 51.76
N LYS A 3 100.27 62.69 51.90
CA LYS A 3 101.21 62.62 50.74
C LYS A 3 101.38 61.23 50.10
N ARG A 4 101.25 60.13 50.87
CA ARG A 4 101.40 58.76 50.34
C ARG A 4 100.09 58.24 49.74
N ALA A 5 98.95 58.62 50.30
CA ALA A 5 97.64 58.36 49.70
C ALA A 5 97.51 59.13 48.37
N PHE A 6 97.89 60.41 48.33
CA PHE A 6 97.88 61.22 47.11
C PHE A 6 98.74 60.60 46.00
N ALA A 7 99.99 60.20 46.29
CA ALA A 7 100.88 59.60 45.28
C ALA A 7 100.40 58.22 44.75
N LEU A 8 99.75 57.41 45.60
CA LEU A 8 99.22 56.11 45.20
C LEU A 8 97.92 56.25 44.39
N ILE A 9 97.10 57.24 44.72
CA ILE A 9 95.90 57.63 43.96
C ILE A 9 96.32 58.11 42.57
N THR A 10 97.27 59.05 42.46
CA THR A 10 97.78 59.54 41.16
C THR A 10 98.36 58.42 40.29
N ALA A 11 99.02 57.41 40.87
CA ALA A 11 99.54 56.27 40.13
C ALA A 11 98.44 55.33 39.62
N LEU A 12 97.36 55.13 40.40
CA LEU A 12 96.20 54.34 39.98
C LEU A 12 95.44 55.04 38.84
N CYS A 13 95.31 56.38 38.90
CA CYS A 13 94.68 57.21 37.87
C CYS A 13 95.28 57.03 36.47
N MET A 14 96.60 56.78 36.36
CA MET A 14 97.29 56.64 35.07
C MET A 14 97.15 55.25 34.43
N THR A 15 96.68 54.25 35.18
CA THR A 15 96.75 52.83 34.75
C THR A 15 95.45 52.26 34.20
N LEU A 16 94.31 52.92 34.42
CA LEU A 16 93.03 52.49 33.86
C LEU A 16 92.95 52.94 32.40
N THR A 17 93.19 51.99 31.49
CA THR A 17 93.17 52.19 30.05
C THR A 17 91.76 52.52 29.55
N CYS A 18 91.58 53.69 28.94
CA CYS A 18 90.40 53.95 28.12
C CYS A 18 90.57 53.34 26.72
N PHE A 19 89.44 53.04 26.08
CA PHE A 19 89.40 52.69 24.67
C PHE A 19 89.69 53.93 23.82
N ALA A 20 90.40 53.77 22.70
CA ALA A 20 90.68 54.88 21.80
C ALA A 20 89.40 55.28 21.04
N SER A 21 89.10 56.58 20.98
CA SER A 21 88.00 57.19 20.24
C SER A 21 88.52 57.90 18.98
N ALA A 22 87.66 57.99 17.96
CA ALA A 22 87.95 58.75 16.73
C ALA A 22 87.72 60.26 16.90
N GLU A 23 86.91 60.66 17.87
CA GLU A 23 86.53 62.04 18.15
C GLU A 23 87.21 62.56 19.43
N THR A 24 87.17 63.87 19.64
CA THR A 24 87.65 64.49 20.90
C THR A 24 86.64 64.24 22.03
N VAL A 25 87.00 63.39 23.00
CA VAL A 25 86.12 62.95 24.10
C VAL A 25 86.71 63.37 25.47
N LYS A 26 85.85 63.86 26.38
CA LYS A 26 86.22 64.12 27.78
C LYS A 26 85.93 62.91 28.64
N HIS A 27 86.99 62.28 29.12
CA HIS A 27 86.85 61.17 30.03
C HIS A 27 87.19 61.56 31.47
N GLU A 28 86.20 61.46 32.34
CA GLU A 28 86.27 61.91 33.73
C GLU A 28 86.45 60.73 34.69
N ARG A 29 87.46 60.81 35.57
CA ARG A 29 87.70 59.83 36.63
C ARG A 29 87.77 60.53 37.97
N VAL A 30 86.65 60.47 38.67
CA VAL A 30 86.49 61.12 39.97
C VAL A 30 86.97 60.17 41.05
N TYR A 31 88.04 60.53 41.75
CA TYR A 31 88.54 59.81 42.90
C TYR A 31 88.12 60.51 44.17
N ALA A 32 87.39 59.81 45.02
CA ALA A 32 87.00 60.34 46.31
C ALA A 32 87.49 59.46 47.46
N VAL A 33 87.77 60.09 48.60
CA VAL A 33 87.89 59.40 49.87
C VAL A 33 86.75 59.86 50.75
N THR A 34 85.91 58.94 51.24
CA THR A 34 84.79 59.24 52.14
C THR A 34 84.98 58.60 53.52
N ASN A 35 84.24 59.09 54.51
CA ASN A 35 84.01 58.36 55.76
C ASN A 35 82.86 57.34 55.59
N ALA A 36 82.57 56.53 56.62
CA ALA A 36 81.50 55.50 56.57
C ALA A 36 80.10 56.08 56.31
N ASP A 37 79.82 57.31 56.75
CA ASP A 37 78.55 58.01 56.51
C ASP A 37 78.41 58.53 55.07
N GLY A 38 79.51 58.54 54.30
CA GLY A 38 79.54 59.04 52.91
C GLY A 38 80.02 60.49 52.76
N ASP A 39 80.43 61.16 53.82
CA ASP A 39 81.00 62.51 53.73
C ASP A 39 82.37 62.48 53.05
N ALA A 40 82.54 63.31 52.02
CA ALA A 40 83.79 63.41 51.27
C ALA A 40 84.90 64.08 52.11
N LEU A 41 85.98 63.34 52.36
CA LEU A 41 87.19 63.83 53.01
C LEU A 41 88.17 64.46 52.00
N THR A 42 88.18 63.96 50.77
CA THR A 42 88.99 64.47 49.65
C THR A 42 88.35 64.05 48.34
N VAL A 43 88.22 64.98 47.40
CA VAL A 43 87.80 64.69 46.02
C VAL A 43 88.85 65.22 45.07
N ILE A 44 89.35 64.33 44.22
CA ILE A 44 90.29 64.62 43.14
C ILE A 44 89.60 64.15 41.87
N ASP A 45 89.46 65.04 40.91
CA ASP A 45 88.99 64.64 39.60
C ASP A 45 90.18 64.60 38.63
N ASN A 46 90.24 63.53 37.86
CA ASN A 46 91.25 63.29 36.83
C ASN A 46 90.56 63.22 35.47
N VAL A 47 90.82 64.22 34.66
CA VAL A 47 90.22 64.36 33.34
C VAL A 47 91.26 64.00 32.29
N ARG A 48 90.89 63.10 31.38
CA ARG A 48 91.60 62.89 30.11
C ARG A 48 90.76 63.47 28.99
N LEU A 49 91.27 64.51 28.35
CA LEU A 49 90.78 64.99 27.08
C LEU A 49 91.48 64.17 25.99
N GLU A 50 90.78 63.18 25.47
CA GLU A 50 91.24 62.44 24.31
C GLU A 50 91.14 63.34 23.08
N ASN A 51 92.22 63.45 22.31
CA ASN A 51 92.30 64.32 21.14
C ASN A 51 92.25 63.50 19.85
N GLY A 52 91.12 62.83 19.59
CA GLY A 52 90.92 62.01 18.39
C GLY A 52 91.04 62.81 17.10
N ASP A 53 90.65 64.09 17.13
CA ASP A 53 90.67 65.01 15.99
C ASP A 53 92.04 65.66 15.73
N ALA A 54 93.06 65.35 16.56
CA ALA A 54 94.40 65.93 16.50
C ALA A 54 94.42 67.48 16.51
N LEU A 55 93.54 68.09 17.29
CA LEU A 55 93.41 69.53 17.44
C LEU A 55 94.69 70.15 18.00
N ALA A 56 95.07 71.30 17.45
CA ALA A 56 96.19 72.10 17.99
C ALA A 56 95.84 72.73 19.35
N GLU A 57 94.56 73.05 19.56
CA GLU A 57 94.01 73.59 20.80
C GLU A 57 92.71 72.87 21.16
N ILE A 58 92.54 72.54 22.44
CA ILE A 58 91.32 71.93 22.97
C ILE A 58 90.73 72.88 24.01
N ASP A 59 89.48 73.27 23.81
CA ASP A 59 88.70 74.03 24.78
C ASP A 59 87.91 73.05 25.66
N ASP A 60 88.04 73.21 26.97
CA ASP A 60 87.32 72.45 27.98
C ASP A 60 86.71 73.39 29.02
N ARG A 61 85.75 72.89 29.79
CA ARG A 61 85.18 73.57 30.94
C ARG A 61 85.46 72.80 32.22
N THR A 62 85.80 73.51 33.29
CA THR A 62 86.06 72.90 34.59
C THR A 62 85.76 73.82 35.77
N LEU A 63 85.21 73.24 36.84
CA LEU A 63 85.07 73.82 38.18
C LEU A 63 86.25 73.44 39.09
N LEU A 64 87.18 72.60 38.61
CA LEU A 64 88.29 72.13 39.41
C LEU A 64 89.24 73.27 39.76
N THR A 65 89.76 73.20 40.98
CA THR A 65 90.79 74.09 41.52
C THR A 65 92.13 73.39 41.56
N ALA A 66 93.22 74.15 41.60
CA ALA A 66 94.59 73.61 41.63
C ALA A 66 94.91 72.66 40.45
N LEU A 67 94.50 73.05 39.24
CA LEU A 67 94.73 72.30 38.01
C LEU A 67 96.22 72.01 37.78
N GLU A 68 96.52 70.76 37.47
CA GLU A 68 97.86 70.28 37.15
C GLU A 68 97.81 69.36 35.92
N ASN A 69 98.66 69.62 34.92
CA ASN A 69 98.90 68.67 33.84
C ASN A 69 99.74 67.51 34.39
N VAL A 70 99.18 66.31 34.35
CA VAL A 70 99.83 65.09 34.88
C VAL A 70 100.16 64.08 33.79
N GLY A 71 99.68 64.29 32.57
CA GLY A 71 99.96 63.43 31.41
C GLY A 71 101.15 63.89 30.56
N GLY A 72 101.54 65.17 30.63
CA GLY A 72 102.55 65.74 29.74
C GLY A 72 103.11 67.11 30.19
N THR A 73 103.51 67.92 29.21
CA THR A 73 104.14 69.24 29.44
C THR A 73 103.42 70.41 28.73
N GLU A 74 102.26 70.10 28.14
CA GLU A 74 101.38 71.02 27.44
C GLU A 74 100.90 72.10 28.41
N LYS A 75 100.80 73.33 27.88
CA LYS A 75 100.40 74.51 28.66
C LYS A 75 98.93 74.81 28.46
N PHE A 76 98.29 75.37 29.48
CA PHE A 76 96.91 75.83 29.40
C PHE A 76 96.78 77.31 29.80
N THR A 77 95.68 77.92 29.36
CA THR A 77 95.18 79.19 29.87
C THR A 77 93.78 78.98 30.42
N GLN A 78 93.51 79.51 31.62
CA GLN A 78 92.20 79.41 32.26
C GLN A 78 91.58 80.80 32.42
N SER A 79 90.31 80.93 32.04
CA SER A 79 89.50 82.14 32.21
C SER A 79 88.13 81.76 32.76
N GLY A 80 87.94 81.92 34.07
CA GLY A 80 86.75 81.42 34.76
C GLY A 80 86.68 79.90 34.69
N GLU A 81 85.56 79.39 34.20
CA GLU A 81 85.31 77.96 34.02
C GLU A 81 85.93 77.40 32.73
N THR A 82 86.39 78.23 31.80
CA THR A 82 86.95 77.76 30.53
C THR A 82 88.46 77.57 30.63
N VAL A 83 88.95 76.42 30.15
CA VAL A 83 90.37 76.06 30.06
C VAL A 83 90.71 75.70 28.62
N THR A 84 91.67 76.42 28.04
CA THR A 84 92.19 76.14 26.69
C THR A 84 93.57 75.50 26.80
N TRP A 85 93.70 74.27 26.31
CA TRP A 85 94.94 73.51 26.27
C TRP A 85 95.64 73.65 24.91
N LYS A 86 96.95 73.93 24.91
CA LYS A 86 97.79 73.88 23.70
C LYS A 86 98.23 72.43 23.45
N ALA A 87 97.35 71.65 22.83
CA ALA A 87 97.47 70.21 22.71
C ALA A 87 98.45 69.75 21.61
N ASP A 88 98.59 70.50 20.52
CA ASP A 88 99.46 70.15 19.37
C ASP A 88 99.25 68.70 18.88
N GLY A 89 97.99 68.26 18.82
CA GLY A 89 97.60 66.91 18.44
C GLY A 89 97.70 65.85 19.53
N ASN A 90 98.20 66.18 20.73
CA ASN A 90 98.28 65.25 21.86
C ASN A 90 96.97 65.24 22.67
N SER A 91 96.68 64.11 23.31
CA SER A 91 95.66 64.05 24.37
C SER A 91 96.19 64.71 25.63
N ILE A 92 95.30 65.33 26.41
CA ILE A 92 95.66 66.00 27.67
C ILE A 92 95.16 65.15 28.84
N ILE A 93 95.99 64.98 29.87
CA ILE A 93 95.54 64.44 31.16
C ILE A 93 95.85 65.47 32.23
N TYR A 94 94.81 66.00 32.86
CA TYR A 94 94.94 66.95 33.93
C TYR A 94 94.15 66.50 35.15
N GLN A 95 94.55 66.98 36.32
CA GLN A 95 93.85 66.71 37.57
C GLN A 95 93.59 68.02 38.33
N GLY A 96 92.59 68.02 39.19
CA GLY A 96 92.33 69.11 40.12
C GLY A 96 91.53 68.64 41.33
N THR A 97 91.32 69.55 42.27
CA THR A 97 90.50 69.30 43.46
C THR A 97 89.14 69.96 43.34
N SER A 98 88.10 69.29 43.83
CA SER A 98 86.70 69.77 43.83
C SER A 98 86.12 69.76 45.24
N ASP A 99 85.19 70.69 45.51
CA ASP A 99 84.31 70.70 46.67
C ASP A 99 82.85 70.33 46.32
N LYS A 100 82.58 69.96 45.07
CA LYS A 100 81.27 69.46 44.62
C LYS A 100 80.92 68.14 45.32
N ALA A 101 79.65 67.98 45.70
CA ALA A 101 79.13 66.72 46.22
C ALA A 101 79.23 65.61 45.15
N LEU A 102 79.50 64.37 45.58
CA LEU A 102 79.60 63.24 44.68
C LEU A 102 78.23 62.84 44.14
N ASN A 103 78.16 62.50 42.84
CA ASN A 103 76.94 62.06 42.17
C ASN A 103 76.43 60.70 42.71
N VAL A 104 77.34 59.89 43.24
CA VAL A 104 77.06 58.63 43.94
C VAL A 104 77.91 58.57 45.20
N THR A 105 77.31 58.19 46.31
CA THR A 105 78.01 58.10 47.60
C THR A 105 77.64 56.81 48.34
N PRO A 106 78.60 55.92 48.66
CA PRO A 106 78.34 54.77 49.51
C PRO A 106 78.11 55.20 50.96
N VAL A 107 77.14 54.58 51.62
CA VAL A 107 76.80 54.76 53.04
C VAL A 107 76.82 53.39 53.68
N VAL A 108 77.57 53.26 54.77
CA VAL A 108 77.78 51.98 55.45
C VAL A 108 77.08 51.98 56.79
N HIS A 109 76.15 51.05 56.97
CA HIS A 109 75.47 50.82 58.23
C HIS A 109 75.84 49.43 58.76
N MET A 110 76.23 49.34 60.03
CA MET A 110 76.67 48.09 60.66
C MET A 110 75.90 47.81 61.94
N THR A 111 75.54 46.54 62.13
CA THR A 111 75.03 46.05 63.41
C THR A 111 75.80 44.81 63.86
N LEU A 112 76.11 44.71 65.15
CA LEU A 112 76.69 43.53 65.78
C LEU A 112 75.66 42.93 66.75
N ASP A 113 75.28 41.68 66.55
CA ASP A 113 74.19 41.01 67.28
C ASP A 113 72.89 41.84 67.31
N GLY A 114 72.60 42.54 66.20
CA GLY A 114 71.42 43.40 66.04
C GLY A 114 71.51 44.78 66.70
N LYS A 115 72.65 45.19 67.24
CA LYS A 115 72.88 46.54 67.78
C LYS A 115 73.77 47.36 66.85
N GLU A 116 73.42 48.61 66.60
CA GLU A 116 74.21 49.55 65.80
C GLU A 116 75.62 49.73 66.37
N VAL A 117 76.63 49.63 65.51
CA VAL A 117 78.05 49.71 65.86
C VAL A 117 78.86 50.45 64.79
N THR A 118 80.00 51.00 65.16
CA THR A 118 81.00 51.52 64.22
C THR A 118 82.06 50.46 63.89
N ALA A 119 82.84 50.64 62.82
CA ALA A 119 83.96 49.73 62.52
C ALA A 119 85.02 49.71 63.64
N ALA A 120 85.14 50.79 64.41
CA ALA A 120 86.03 50.87 65.57
C ALA A 120 85.52 50.01 66.74
N ASP A 121 84.21 49.89 66.91
CA ASP A 121 83.60 49.00 67.92
C ASP A 121 83.78 47.53 67.54
N VAL A 122 83.61 47.19 66.25
CA VAL A 122 83.81 45.83 65.71
C VAL A 122 85.22 45.30 66.00
N LYS A 123 86.24 46.15 65.91
CA LYS A 123 87.64 45.79 66.23
C LYS A 123 87.85 45.32 67.67
N ASN A 124 86.98 45.72 68.59
CA ASN A 124 87.10 45.43 70.02
C ASN A 124 86.01 44.46 70.51
N ALA A 125 85.29 43.80 69.59
CA ALA A 125 84.17 42.92 69.89
C ALA A 125 84.14 41.68 68.97
N SER A 126 83.37 40.67 69.38
CA SER A 126 83.11 39.46 68.58
C SER A 126 81.61 39.19 68.57
N GLY A 127 81.07 38.68 67.47
CA GLY A 127 79.62 38.45 67.30
C GLY A 127 79.21 38.31 65.83
N GLU A 128 77.90 38.33 65.57
CA GLU A 128 77.36 38.31 64.21
C GLU A 128 77.20 39.74 63.68
N LEU A 129 78.00 40.10 62.68
CA LEU A 129 77.97 41.38 61.99
C LEU A 129 76.99 41.30 60.81
N ALA A 130 76.11 42.30 60.70
CA ALA A 130 75.42 42.65 59.46
C ALA A 130 75.87 44.04 59.01
N MET A 131 76.48 44.13 57.83
CA MET A 131 76.94 45.37 57.21
C MET A 131 76.14 45.61 55.93
N THR A 132 75.30 46.62 55.93
CA THR A 132 74.58 47.10 54.74
C THR A 132 75.33 48.27 54.13
N VAL A 133 75.63 48.17 52.84
CA VAL A 133 76.15 49.25 52.01
C VAL A 133 75.03 49.69 51.08
N SER A 134 74.50 50.87 51.33
CA SER A 134 73.59 51.56 50.41
C SER A 134 74.32 52.66 49.66
N TYR A 135 73.73 53.13 48.57
CA TYR A 135 74.32 54.19 47.78
C TYR A 135 73.32 55.34 47.61
N ARG A 136 73.74 56.56 47.92
CA ARG A 136 72.98 57.77 47.64
C ARG A 136 73.32 58.26 46.25
N ALA A 137 72.36 58.25 45.34
CA ALA A 137 72.49 58.78 43.98
C ALA A 137 71.17 59.43 43.52
N GLU A 138 71.26 60.49 42.71
CA GLU A 138 70.10 61.16 42.10
C GLU A 138 69.80 60.66 40.68
N SER A 139 70.69 59.86 40.10
CA SER A 139 70.54 59.25 38.77
C SER A 139 70.98 57.79 38.84
N PRO A 140 70.54 56.93 37.90
CA PRO A 140 70.97 55.53 37.87
C PRO A 140 72.47 55.39 37.65
N PHE A 141 73.15 54.72 38.59
CA PHE A 141 74.54 54.31 38.44
C PHE A 141 74.69 52.85 38.79
N LEU A 142 75.45 52.07 38.02
CA LEU A 142 75.96 50.79 38.52
C LEU A 142 77.09 51.06 39.51
N ALA A 143 76.85 50.82 40.80
CA ALA A 143 77.83 50.93 41.87
C ALA A 143 78.29 49.54 42.31
N VAL A 144 79.57 49.24 42.15
CA VAL A 144 80.20 47.98 42.55
C VAL A 144 81.22 48.25 43.65
N THR A 145 80.98 47.72 44.84
CA THR A 145 81.85 47.84 46.00
C THR A 145 82.67 46.59 46.20
N VAL A 146 83.97 46.75 46.43
CA VAL A 146 84.90 45.70 46.84
C VAL A 146 85.49 46.03 48.20
N MET A 147 85.52 45.04 49.10
CA MET A 147 86.06 45.18 50.45
C MET A 147 86.99 44.01 50.78
N PRO A 148 88.25 44.24 51.19
CA PRO A 148 89.12 43.19 51.72
C PRO A 148 88.59 42.66 53.05
N LEU A 149 88.62 41.34 53.21
CA LEU A 149 88.24 40.63 54.43
C LEU A 149 89.50 40.12 55.13
N THR A 150 89.56 40.25 56.45
CA THR A 150 90.64 39.69 57.29
C THR A 150 90.30 38.27 57.73
N ASP A 151 91.29 37.51 58.18
CA ASP A 151 91.10 36.14 58.70
C ASP A 151 90.10 36.08 59.87
N ASP A 152 89.94 37.20 60.58
CA ASP A 152 89.02 37.41 61.70
C ASP A 152 87.55 37.59 61.29
N VAL A 153 87.25 37.60 59.97
CA VAL A 153 85.89 37.64 59.41
C VAL A 153 85.60 36.28 58.76
N THR A 154 84.68 35.52 59.35
CA THR A 154 84.35 34.14 58.93
C THR A 154 82.86 33.99 58.64
N SER A 155 82.47 32.90 57.98
CA SER A 155 81.05 32.60 57.67
C SER A 155 80.33 33.70 56.87
N VAL A 156 81.05 34.35 55.95
CA VAL A 156 80.54 35.49 55.18
C VAL A 156 79.49 35.06 54.15
N THR A 157 78.36 35.74 54.16
CA THR A 157 77.33 35.70 53.11
C THR A 157 77.00 37.13 52.68
N VAL A 158 76.50 37.28 51.45
CA VAL A 158 76.10 38.58 50.91
C VAL A 158 74.93 38.38 49.94
N ASP A 159 73.97 39.31 49.95
CA ASP A 159 73.03 39.50 48.83
C ASP A 159 73.67 40.37 47.74
N ASN A 160 73.10 40.40 46.53
CA ASN A 160 73.55 41.27 45.42
C ASN A 160 75.08 41.35 45.26
N GLY A 161 75.77 40.21 45.37
CA GLY A 161 77.22 40.18 45.53
C GLY A 161 77.82 38.78 45.59
N ALA A 162 79.13 38.71 45.78
CA ALA A 162 79.90 37.49 45.92
C ALA A 162 81.11 37.68 46.85
N VAL A 163 81.58 36.59 47.47
CA VAL A 163 82.86 36.55 48.19
C VAL A 163 83.89 35.83 47.32
N LEU A 164 85.03 36.47 47.09
CA LEU A 164 86.14 35.98 46.28
C LEU A 164 87.32 35.63 47.19
N THR A 165 87.96 34.48 46.98
CA THR A 165 89.19 34.11 47.69
C THR A 165 90.22 33.53 46.71
N ASP A 166 91.49 33.91 46.88
CA ASP A 166 92.62 33.31 46.16
C ASP A 166 93.39 32.28 47.01
N GLY A 167 92.87 31.96 48.20
CA GLY A 167 93.47 31.07 49.18
C GLY A 167 94.38 31.77 50.20
N ALA A 168 94.87 32.98 49.92
CA ALA A 168 95.65 33.80 50.85
C ALA A 168 94.93 35.11 51.26
N HIS A 169 94.03 35.61 50.42
CA HIS A 169 93.24 36.82 50.64
C HIS A 169 91.78 36.56 50.26
N SER A 170 90.87 37.18 51.02
CA SER A 170 89.43 37.14 50.77
C SER A 170 88.91 38.55 50.55
N PHE A 171 88.00 38.72 49.60
CA PHE A 171 87.36 39.98 49.25
C PHE A 171 85.86 39.78 49.14
N LEU A 172 85.10 40.71 49.67
CA LEU A 172 83.69 40.87 49.37
C LEU A 172 83.53 41.75 48.13
N MET A 173 82.61 41.40 47.24
CA MET A 173 82.13 42.25 46.16
C MET A 173 80.60 42.33 46.26
N GLY A 174 80.04 43.53 46.33
CA GLY A 174 78.61 43.77 46.29
C GLY A 174 78.27 44.85 45.28
N PHE A 175 77.08 44.84 44.71
CA PHE A 175 76.65 45.84 43.74
C PHE A 175 75.26 46.39 44.05
N GLY A 176 74.97 47.55 43.46
CA GLY A 176 73.64 48.13 43.39
C GLY A 176 73.50 49.07 42.20
N VAL A 177 72.27 49.42 41.85
CA VAL A 177 71.90 50.41 40.85
C VAL A 177 71.12 51.54 41.53
N PRO A 178 71.74 52.33 42.42
CA PRO A 178 71.08 53.45 43.09
C PRO A 178 70.63 54.54 42.13
N GLY A 179 69.65 55.33 42.58
CA GLY A 179 69.12 56.46 41.81
C GLY A 179 68.20 56.05 40.65
N ALA A 180 68.00 54.75 40.44
CA ALA A 180 66.87 54.22 39.68
C ALA A 180 65.55 54.49 40.41
N ASP A 181 64.46 54.63 39.66
CA ASP A 181 63.11 54.68 40.24
C ASP A 181 62.86 53.47 41.15
N ALA A 182 62.15 53.67 42.26
CA ALA A 182 61.79 52.59 43.17
C ALA A 182 60.90 51.54 42.49
N ASP A 183 60.15 51.96 41.46
CA ASP A 183 59.29 51.09 40.65
C ASP A 183 60.09 50.10 39.78
N LEU A 184 61.41 50.29 39.61
CA LEU A 184 62.27 49.37 38.83
C LEU A 184 62.71 48.11 39.58
N GLU A 185 62.46 48.03 40.89
CA GLU A 185 62.88 46.90 41.75
C GLU A 185 64.37 46.50 41.60
N LEU A 186 65.23 47.44 41.17
CA LEU A 186 66.67 47.21 41.07
C LEU A 186 67.31 47.27 42.47
N PRO A 187 68.32 46.44 42.75
CA PRO A 187 68.98 46.45 44.05
C PRO A 187 69.69 47.79 44.27
N ASP A 188 69.28 48.58 45.27
CA ASP A 188 69.90 49.87 45.61
C ASP A 188 71.04 49.76 46.63
N SER A 189 71.24 48.54 47.17
CA SER A 189 72.13 48.23 48.26
C SER A 189 72.48 46.74 48.28
N PHE A 190 73.49 46.40 49.08
CA PHE A 190 73.78 45.03 49.46
C PHE A 190 74.11 44.97 50.96
N THR A 191 73.91 43.81 51.56
CA THR A 191 74.14 43.47 52.96
C THR A 191 75.02 42.24 53.05
N MET A 192 76.18 42.39 53.68
CA MET A 192 77.02 41.30 54.13
C MET A 192 76.60 40.87 55.53
N THR A 193 76.48 39.56 55.78
CA THR A 193 76.46 39.01 57.14
C THR A 193 77.66 38.11 57.37
N ALA A 194 78.32 38.22 58.53
CA ALA A 194 79.52 37.48 58.85
C ALA A 194 79.73 37.34 60.37
N HIS A 195 80.42 36.29 60.79
CA HIS A 195 80.94 36.19 62.16
C HIS A 195 82.27 36.94 62.25
N VAL A 196 82.39 37.86 63.20
CA VAL A 196 83.61 38.65 63.43
C VAL A 196 84.22 38.34 64.79
N ASP A 197 85.55 38.29 64.87
CA ASP A 197 86.30 38.18 66.12
C ASP A 197 87.42 39.24 66.18
N HIS A 198 87.13 40.42 66.74
CA HIS A 198 88.06 41.56 66.77
C HIS A 198 88.52 42.01 65.36
N ALA A 199 87.64 41.88 64.37
CA ALA A 199 87.94 42.11 62.97
C ALA A 199 88.29 43.58 62.68
N ASP A 200 89.36 43.80 61.91
CA ASP A 200 89.83 45.14 61.54
C ASP A 200 89.27 45.57 60.17
N LEU A 201 88.05 46.07 60.17
CA LEU A 201 87.38 46.58 58.97
C LEU A 201 87.96 47.96 58.61
N ASN A 202 88.90 47.97 57.66
CA ASN A 202 89.71 49.15 57.39
C ASN A 202 89.12 50.07 56.32
N TRP A 203 88.86 49.56 55.12
CA TRP A 203 88.37 50.36 54.00
C TRP A 203 87.61 49.49 53.00
N MET A 204 86.78 50.13 52.18
CA MET A 204 86.16 49.55 50.99
C MET A 204 86.33 50.50 49.80
N MET A 205 86.19 49.98 48.59
CA MET A 205 86.28 50.77 47.37
C MET A 205 85.07 50.51 46.47
N THR A 206 84.37 51.58 46.11
CA THR A 206 83.22 51.57 45.22
C THR A 206 83.62 52.14 43.87
N ILE A 207 83.30 51.43 42.80
CA ILE A 207 83.35 51.92 41.42
C ILE A 207 81.92 52.20 40.98
N ALA A 208 81.62 53.42 40.55
CA ALA A 208 80.29 53.79 40.07
C ALA A 208 80.35 54.38 38.66
N THR A 209 79.50 53.87 37.75
CA THR A 209 79.36 54.39 36.39
C THR A 209 77.93 54.20 35.88
N ALA A 210 77.43 55.14 35.08
CA ALA A 210 76.13 55.02 34.42
C ALA A 210 76.25 54.40 33.01
N GLN A 211 77.46 54.26 32.45
CA GLN A 211 77.68 53.85 31.06
C GLN A 211 77.03 52.49 30.69
N PRO A 212 77.12 51.42 31.51
CA PRO A 212 76.51 50.14 31.16
C PRO A 212 74.98 50.21 31.06
N VAL A 213 74.35 51.04 31.89
CA VAL A 213 72.90 51.28 31.85
C VAL A 213 72.55 52.05 30.58
N LYS A 214 73.37 53.05 30.19
CA LYS A 214 73.15 53.88 29.00
C LYS A 214 73.27 53.07 27.70
N VAL A 215 74.30 52.24 27.60
CA VAL A 215 74.51 51.39 26.41
C VAL A 215 73.36 50.40 26.24
N LEU A 216 72.83 49.88 27.34
CA LEU A 216 71.68 48.99 27.32
C LEU A 216 70.40 49.73 26.89
N THR A 217 70.16 50.95 27.41
CA THR A 217 69.01 51.75 26.99
C THR A 217 69.11 52.14 25.52
N ASP A 218 70.22 52.72 25.08
CA ASP A 218 70.42 53.15 23.68
C ASP A 218 70.25 51.99 22.68
N ALA A 219 70.69 50.78 23.05
CA ALA A 219 70.56 49.59 22.19
C ALA A 219 69.12 49.04 22.08
N LEU A 220 68.25 49.41 23.02
CA LEU A 220 66.88 48.91 23.11
C LEU A 220 65.82 49.97 22.75
N SER A 221 66.20 51.24 22.59
CA SER A 221 65.27 52.34 22.29
C SER A 221 64.47 52.13 21.00
N ASP A 222 65.15 51.84 19.88
CA ASP A 222 64.48 51.62 18.59
C ASP A 222 63.52 50.39 18.65
N PRO A 223 63.95 49.20 19.15
CA PRO A 223 63.03 48.07 19.36
C PRO A 223 61.87 48.36 20.31
N ALA A 224 62.07 49.17 21.36
CA ALA A 224 61.03 49.53 22.32
C ALA A 224 59.99 50.46 21.68
N ALA A 225 60.42 51.45 20.88
CA ALA A 225 59.53 52.34 20.14
C ALA A 225 58.68 51.57 19.11
N ASP A 226 59.29 50.64 18.37
CA ASP A 226 58.57 49.75 17.44
C ASP A 226 57.57 48.86 18.19
N ALA A 227 57.93 48.35 19.36
CA ALA A 227 57.04 47.56 20.21
C ALA A 227 55.87 48.40 20.74
N HIS A 228 56.08 49.65 21.13
CA HIS A 228 55.01 50.57 21.53
C HIS A 228 54.00 50.80 20.41
N ALA A 229 54.49 51.10 19.19
CA ALA A 229 53.62 51.31 18.05
C ALA A 229 52.77 50.05 17.76
N LEU A 230 53.41 48.87 17.76
CA LEU A 230 52.72 47.61 17.53
C LEU A 230 51.69 47.28 18.63
N VAL A 231 52.04 47.46 19.91
CA VAL A 231 51.15 47.22 21.05
C VAL A 231 49.96 48.18 21.02
N SER A 232 50.21 49.46 20.72
CA SER A 232 49.16 50.47 20.57
C SER A 232 48.21 50.13 19.43
N ASP A 233 48.73 49.80 18.26
CA ASP A 233 47.93 49.45 17.07
C ASP A 233 47.12 48.17 17.29
N LEU A 234 47.73 47.16 17.90
CA LEU A 234 47.06 45.89 18.23
C LEU A 234 45.97 46.10 19.30
N THR A 235 46.24 46.92 20.31
CA THR A 235 45.28 47.29 21.36
C THR A 235 44.07 48.03 20.77
N ALA A 236 44.32 49.02 19.92
CA ALA A 236 43.25 49.77 19.24
C ALA A 236 42.43 48.86 18.32
N GLY A 237 43.10 48.01 17.54
CA GLY A 237 42.45 47.04 16.66
C GLY A 237 41.61 46.00 17.41
N LEU A 238 42.12 45.44 18.52
CA LEU A 238 41.36 44.49 19.34
C LEU A 238 40.16 45.14 20.03
N ASN A 239 40.27 46.39 20.48
CA ASN A 239 39.12 47.14 21.00
C ASN A 239 38.05 47.35 19.92
N ALA A 240 38.45 47.77 18.72
CA ALA A 240 37.54 47.94 17.60
C ALA A 240 36.86 46.61 17.19
N LEU A 241 37.62 45.51 17.19
CA LEU A 241 37.07 44.18 16.99
C LEU A 241 36.03 43.84 18.07
N ALA A 242 36.28 44.20 19.34
CA ALA A 242 35.40 43.91 20.47
C ALA A 242 34.06 44.65 20.39
N ASP A 243 34.10 45.95 20.14
CA ASP A 243 32.93 46.82 20.16
C ASP A 243 32.24 46.94 18.79
N GLY A 244 32.87 46.42 17.73
CA GLY A 244 32.36 46.43 16.36
C GLY A 244 32.54 47.76 15.64
N SER A 245 33.42 48.64 16.14
CA SER A 245 33.82 49.85 15.43
C SER A 245 34.82 49.54 14.30
N GLU A 246 35.18 50.57 13.54
CA GLU A 246 36.10 50.46 12.40
C GLU A 246 37.52 50.15 12.89
N ILE A 247 38.12 49.08 12.37
CA ILE A 247 39.47 48.66 12.75
C ILE A 247 40.48 49.67 12.17
N PRO A 248 41.37 50.26 13.00
CA PRO A 248 42.35 51.24 12.53
C PRO A 248 43.26 50.71 11.41
N GLU A 249 43.66 51.60 10.50
CA GLU A 249 44.58 51.32 9.39
C GLU A 249 46.04 51.72 9.72
N SER A 250 46.36 51.99 10.99
CA SER A 250 47.69 52.46 11.41
C SER A 250 48.80 51.42 11.19
N ASN A 251 48.47 50.13 11.22
CA ASN A 251 49.34 49.03 10.85
C ASN A 251 48.61 48.09 9.88
N GLU A 252 49.13 47.97 8.65
CA GLU A 252 48.50 47.22 7.56
C GLU A 252 48.30 45.74 7.90
N ASP A 253 49.31 45.08 8.48
CA ASP A 253 49.27 43.65 8.82
C ASP A 253 48.23 43.37 9.92
N ILE A 254 48.18 44.21 10.95
CA ILE A 254 47.18 44.10 12.03
C ILE A 254 45.78 44.37 11.48
N HIS A 255 45.63 45.41 10.66
CA HIS A 255 44.36 45.77 10.05
C HIS A 255 43.79 44.62 9.20
N GLU A 256 44.62 44.02 8.33
CA GLU A 256 44.20 42.91 7.47
C GLU A 256 43.79 41.69 8.30
N LEU A 257 44.59 41.32 9.30
CA LEU A 257 44.33 40.17 10.17
C LEU A 257 43.01 40.34 10.94
N LEU A 258 42.83 41.48 11.61
CA LEU A 258 41.65 41.71 12.44
C LEU A 258 40.39 41.88 11.60
N THR A 259 40.51 42.48 10.40
CA THR A 259 39.39 42.56 9.44
C THR A 259 38.98 41.18 8.94
N ALA A 260 39.95 40.30 8.65
CA ALA A 260 39.67 38.92 8.28
C ALA A 260 39.00 38.15 9.42
N LEU A 261 39.43 38.35 10.67
CA LEU A 261 38.78 37.77 11.85
C LEU A 261 37.36 38.29 12.04
N ASN A 262 37.13 39.59 11.89
CA ASN A 262 35.77 40.14 11.98
C ASN A 262 34.85 39.55 10.89
N THR A 263 35.34 39.45 9.66
CA THR A 263 34.62 38.83 8.54
C THR A 263 34.31 37.36 8.82
N LEU A 264 35.23 36.62 9.44
CA LEU A 264 35.00 35.23 9.84
C LEU A 264 33.89 35.13 10.90
N PHE A 265 33.90 35.99 11.91
CA PHE A 265 32.87 36.03 12.94
C PHE A 265 31.49 36.36 12.37
N ASP A 266 31.40 37.37 11.51
CA ASP A 266 30.17 37.76 10.84
C ASP A 266 29.67 36.66 9.89
N GLY A 267 30.57 36.05 9.13
CA GLY A 267 30.25 34.92 8.24
C GLY A 267 29.72 33.71 9.00
N ALA A 268 30.26 33.41 10.17
CA ALA A 268 29.76 32.33 11.03
C ALA A 268 28.37 32.64 11.59
N ALA A 269 28.12 33.89 12.01
CA ALA A 269 26.80 34.32 12.46
C ALA A 269 25.77 34.24 11.31
N GLN A 270 26.13 34.69 10.11
CA GLN A 270 25.27 34.57 8.92
C GLN A 270 24.99 33.11 8.55
N LEU A 271 25.98 32.22 8.67
CA LEU A 271 25.81 30.80 8.40
C LEU A 271 24.89 30.13 9.42
N LYS A 272 24.99 30.50 10.71
CA LYS A 272 24.04 30.10 11.75
C LYS A 272 22.62 30.55 11.41
N ASP A 273 22.40 31.83 11.12
CA ASP A 273 21.08 32.37 10.79
C ASP A 273 20.48 31.73 9.52
N GLY A 274 21.32 31.54 8.50
CA GLY A 274 20.93 30.86 7.26
C GLY A 274 20.54 29.39 7.50
N SER A 275 21.26 28.69 8.38
CA SER A 275 20.94 27.30 8.74
C SER A 275 19.64 27.17 9.53
N ILE A 276 19.33 28.12 10.40
CA ILE A 276 18.04 28.20 11.12
C ILE A 276 16.90 28.46 10.12
N THR A 277 17.10 29.40 9.19
CA THR A 277 16.13 29.68 8.13
C THR A 277 15.85 28.45 7.25
N LEU A 278 16.91 27.70 6.88
CA LEU A 278 16.77 26.45 6.16
C LEU A 278 15.99 25.40 6.97
N LEU A 279 16.33 25.24 8.26
CA LEU A 279 15.63 24.33 9.16
C LEU A 279 14.13 24.65 9.24
N ASP A 280 13.76 25.92 9.41
CA ASP A 280 12.37 26.36 9.46
C ASP A 280 11.62 26.13 8.13
N GLY A 281 12.29 26.39 7.00
CA GLY A 281 11.74 26.11 5.68
C GLY A 281 11.48 24.62 5.46
N VAL A 282 12.43 23.76 5.84
CA VAL A 282 12.30 22.31 5.74
C VAL A 282 11.24 21.78 6.71
N LYS A 283 11.14 22.37 7.91
CA LYS A 283 10.06 22.07 8.86
C LYS A 283 8.69 22.33 8.26
N THR A 284 8.52 23.48 7.62
CA THR A 284 7.27 23.85 6.95
C THR A 284 6.92 22.86 5.83
N LEU A 285 7.90 22.46 5.01
CA LEU A 285 7.71 21.43 3.99
C LEU A 285 7.30 20.09 4.60
N LYS A 286 7.97 19.66 5.67
CA LYS A 286 7.65 18.43 6.40
C LYS A 286 6.22 18.47 6.94
N ASP A 287 5.86 19.51 7.69
CA ASP A 287 4.54 19.64 8.31
C ASP A 287 3.43 19.67 7.23
N GLY A 288 3.70 20.30 6.08
CA GLY A 288 2.81 20.30 4.91
C GLY A 288 2.62 18.91 4.28
N LEU A 289 3.71 18.13 4.14
CA LEU A 289 3.66 16.76 3.62
C LEU A 289 2.99 15.79 4.60
N ASP A 290 3.21 15.95 5.91
CA ASP A 290 2.53 15.16 6.95
C ASP A 290 1.01 15.40 6.90
N THR A 291 0.59 16.65 6.69
CA THR A 291 -0.82 17.02 6.48
C THR A 291 -1.38 16.40 5.19
N LEU A 292 -0.65 16.49 4.08
CA LEU A 292 -1.08 15.92 2.79
C LEU A 292 -1.17 14.39 2.86
N SER A 293 -0.23 13.73 3.54
CA SER A 293 -0.22 12.28 3.78
C SER A 293 -1.41 11.84 4.64
N SER A 294 -1.79 12.64 5.65
CA SER A 294 -2.97 12.35 6.47
C SER A 294 -4.26 12.42 5.66
N ASN A 295 -4.42 13.45 4.81
CA ASN A 295 -5.56 13.57 3.89
C ASN A 295 -5.57 12.47 2.83
N SER A 296 -4.39 11.99 2.42
CA SER A 296 -4.23 10.90 1.47
C SER A 296 -4.82 9.59 1.97
N SER A 297 -4.72 9.29 3.28
CA SER A 297 -5.38 8.12 3.87
C SER A 297 -6.90 8.20 3.73
N ALA A 298 -7.50 9.34 4.10
CA ALA A 298 -8.95 9.55 3.98
C ALA A 298 -9.43 9.46 2.52
N LEU A 299 -8.61 9.94 1.58
CA LEU A 299 -8.90 9.89 0.15
C LEU A 299 -8.87 8.44 -0.39
N ASN A 300 -7.88 7.63 0.03
CA ASN A 300 -7.84 6.20 -0.30
C ASN A 300 -9.05 5.45 0.27
N ASP A 301 -9.41 5.71 1.53
CA ASP A 301 -10.57 5.09 2.17
C ASP A 301 -11.86 5.45 1.42
N GLY A 302 -12.03 6.72 1.04
CA GLY A 302 -13.16 7.17 0.24
C GLY A 302 -13.21 6.53 -1.15
N ALA A 303 -12.07 6.34 -1.81
CA ALA A 303 -11.99 5.67 -3.10
C ALA A 303 -12.34 4.18 -3.01
N ALA A 304 -11.89 3.50 -1.95
CA ALA A 304 -12.27 2.11 -1.67
C ALA A 304 -13.78 1.99 -1.39
N GLN A 305 -14.36 2.92 -0.63
CA GLN A 305 -15.81 2.99 -0.40
C GLN A 305 -16.59 3.23 -1.69
N LEU A 306 -16.12 4.11 -2.57
CA LEU A 306 -16.74 4.32 -3.88
C LEU A 306 -16.74 3.04 -4.70
N PHE A 307 -15.61 2.31 -4.75
CA PHE A 307 -15.56 1.06 -5.49
C PHE A 307 -16.51 0.01 -4.91
N ALA A 308 -16.55 -0.12 -3.58
CA ALA A 308 -17.52 -0.99 -2.90
C ALA A 308 -18.97 -0.62 -3.24
N ALA A 309 -19.32 0.67 -3.25
CA ALA A 309 -20.67 1.13 -3.60
C ALA A 309 -21.04 0.85 -5.06
N VAL A 310 -20.09 0.98 -5.99
CA VAL A 310 -20.30 0.63 -7.40
C VAL A 310 -20.49 -0.88 -7.54
N LEU A 311 -19.73 -1.70 -6.80
CA LEU A 311 -19.92 -3.16 -6.77
C LEU A 311 -21.26 -3.57 -6.16
N ASP A 312 -21.71 -2.94 -5.08
CA ASP A 312 -23.03 -3.21 -4.49
C ASP A 312 -24.16 -2.86 -5.46
N THR A 313 -24.02 -1.75 -6.18
CA THR A 313 -24.96 -1.36 -7.23
C THR A 313 -24.97 -2.39 -8.36
N ALA A 314 -23.80 -2.86 -8.78
CA ALA A 314 -23.65 -3.91 -9.79
C ALA A 314 -24.30 -5.22 -9.34
N ASN A 315 -24.05 -5.66 -8.10
CA ASN A 315 -24.64 -6.84 -7.48
C ASN A 315 -26.17 -6.74 -7.44
N THR A 316 -26.71 -5.58 -7.06
CA THR A 316 -28.16 -5.33 -7.02
C THR A 316 -28.78 -5.45 -8.42
N GLN A 317 -28.14 -4.85 -9.44
CA GLN A 317 -28.62 -4.94 -10.82
C GLN A 317 -28.54 -6.36 -11.38
N LEU A 318 -27.48 -7.10 -11.08
CA LEU A 318 -27.32 -8.50 -11.46
C LEU A 318 -28.37 -9.40 -10.83
N ALA A 319 -28.64 -9.23 -9.53
CA ALA A 319 -29.70 -9.97 -8.84
C ALA A 319 -31.09 -9.69 -9.43
N ALA A 320 -31.34 -8.44 -9.84
CA ALA A 320 -32.60 -8.06 -10.49
C ALA A 320 -32.71 -8.50 -11.96
N ALA A 321 -31.63 -9.01 -12.58
CA ALA A 321 -31.61 -9.40 -13.99
C ALA A 321 -32.37 -10.71 -14.28
N GLY A 322 -32.81 -11.44 -13.24
CA GLY A 322 -33.64 -12.65 -13.39
C GLY A 322 -32.89 -13.84 -14.02
N LEU A 323 -31.57 -13.89 -13.87
CA LEU A 323 -30.70 -14.92 -14.44
C LEU A 323 -30.97 -16.32 -13.90
N ASP A 324 -31.56 -16.42 -12.70
CA ASP A 324 -32.01 -17.69 -12.10
C ASP A 324 -33.04 -18.42 -12.98
N ALA A 325 -33.87 -17.69 -13.75
CA ALA A 325 -34.82 -18.29 -14.68
C ALA A 325 -34.12 -18.99 -15.87
N LEU A 326 -32.86 -18.67 -16.11
CA LEU A 326 -31.97 -19.34 -17.07
C LEU A 326 -31.06 -20.38 -16.40
N SER A 327 -31.26 -20.66 -15.11
CA SER A 327 -30.40 -21.54 -14.29
C SER A 327 -28.94 -21.06 -14.21
N ILE A 328 -28.72 -19.74 -14.24
CA ILE A 328 -27.40 -19.11 -14.12
C ILE A 328 -27.26 -18.51 -12.73
N GLU A 329 -26.38 -19.10 -11.90
CA GLU A 329 -26.02 -18.53 -10.60
C GLU A 329 -24.91 -17.49 -10.75
N VAL A 330 -25.10 -16.33 -10.12
CA VAL A 330 -24.11 -15.24 -10.14
C VAL A 330 -23.52 -15.04 -8.75
N PRO A 331 -22.22 -15.36 -8.56
CA PRO A 331 -21.51 -15.03 -7.34
C PRO A 331 -21.51 -13.53 -7.06
N THR A 332 -21.54 -13.13 -5.79
CA THR A 332 -21.38 -11.73 -5.39
C THR A 332 -20.05 -11.18 -5.91
N LEU A 333 -20.12 -10.07 -6.64
CA LEU A 333 -18.95 -9.34 -7.12
C LEU A 333 -18.24 -8.68 -5.94
N THR A 334 -16.92 -8.83 -5.94
CA THR A 334 -15.95 -8.22 -5.04
C THR A 334 -14.84 -7.59 -5.86
N VAL A 335 -14.04 -6.72 -5.23
CA VAL A 335 -12.85 -6.10 -5.86
C VAL A 335 -11.93 -7.15 -6.49
N SER A 336 -11.80 -8.33 -5.86
CA SER A 336 -10.86 -9.37 -6.31
C SER A 336 -11.38 -10.31 -7.41
N ASN A 337 -12.70 -10.40 -7.60
CA ASN A 337 -13.29 -11.42 -8.48
C ASN A 337 -14.21 -10.87 -9.58
N TYR A 338 -14.57 -9.58 -9.56
CA TYR A 338 -15.63 -9.05 -10.43
C TYR A 338 -15.35 -9.31 -11.91
N ALA A 339 -14.08 -9.16 -12.34
CA ALA A 339 -13.70 -9.32 -13.74
C ALA A 339 -13.94 -10.76 -14.22
N ALA A 340 -13.53 -11.75 -13.42
CA ALA A 340 -13.70 -13.16 -13.74
C ALA A 340 -15.18 -13.56 -13.73
N VAL A 341 -15.94 -13.13 -12.71
CA VAL A 341 -17.38 -13.43 -12.62
C VAL A 341 -18.15 -12.83 -13.81
N LEU A 342 -17.85 -11.59 -14.18
CA LEU A 342 -18.49 -10.95 -15.33
C LEU A 342 -18.09 -11.60 -16.66
N ASP A 343 -16.84 -12.05 -16.82
CA ASP A 343 -16.41 -12.82 -18.00
C ASP A 343 -17.16 -14.15 -18.13
N ASP A 344 -17.25 -14.91 -17.03
CA ASP A 344 -17.99 -16.17 -17.00
C ASP A 344 -19.48 -15.97 -17.30
N LEU A 345 -20.08 -14.90 -16.75
CA LEU A 345 -21.47 -14.57 -17.01
C LEU A 345 -21.70 -14.15 -18.48
N ILE A 346 -20.82 -13.33 -19.04
CA ILE A 346 -20.86 -12.95 -20.47
C ILE A 346 -20.75 -14.19 -21.35
N ALA A 347 -19.89 -15.15 -20.99
CA ALA A 347 -19.73 -16.40 -21.74
C ALA A 347 -20.96 -17.32 -21.64
N GLN A 348 -21.58 -17.43 -20.47
CA GLN A 348 -22.81 -18.22 -20.29
C GLN A 348 -24.02 -17.65 -21.04
N LEU A 349 -24.08 -16.33 -21.17
CA LEU A 349 -25.12 -15.61 -21.91
C LEU A 349 -24.79 -15.43 -23.40
N ASP A 350 -23.66 -15.95 -23.87
CA ASP A 350 -23.30 -15.89 -25.29
C ASP A 350 -24.41 -16.55 -26.13
N PRO A 351 -24.88 -15.92 -27.22
CA PRO A 351 -25.93 -16.47 -28.06
C PRO A 351 -25.67 -17.90 -28.52
N ALA A 352 -24.41 -18.28 -28.78
CA ALA A 352 -24.06 -19.64 -29.20
C ALA A 352 -24.27 -20.69 -28.08
N VAL A 353 -24.28 -20.26 -26.82
CA VAL A 353 -24.47 -21.10 -25.63
C VAL A 353 -25.92 -21.12 -25.20
N ILE A 354 -26.56 -19.95 -25.10
CA ILE A 354 -27.89 -19.81 -24.48
C ILE A 354 -29.05 -20.04 -25.45
N ASP A 355 -28.82 -20.00 -26.77
CA ASP A 355 -29.89 -20.13 -27.77
C ASP A 355 -30.72 -21.40 -27.58
N LYS A 356 -30.07 -22.54 -27.33
CA LYS A 356 -30.78 -23.80 -27.10
C LYS A 356 -31.67 -23.74 -25.86
N THR A 357 -31.19 -23.14 -24.78
CA THR A 357 -31.96 -22.96 -23.54
C THR A 357 -33.18 -22.08 -23.78
N ILE A 358 -33.05 -21.01 -24.56
CA ILE A 358 -34.17 -20.12 -24.92
C ILE A 358 -35.21 -20.89 -25.76
N GLU A 359 -34.75 -21.69 -26.72
CA GLU A 359 -35.62 -22.49 -27.58
C GLU A 359 -36.36 -23.57 -26.77
N ASP A 360 -35.67 -24.27 -25.88
CA ASP A 360 -36.26 -25.28 -25.00
C ASP A 360 -37.29 -24.66 -24.04
N LEU A 361 -37.00 -23.50 -23.44
CA LEU A 361 -37.95 -22.74 -22.62
C LEU A 361 -39.18 -22.29 -23.40
N ALA A 362 -38.99 -21.81 -24.64
CA ALA A 362 -40.10 -21.41 -25.51
C ALA A 362 -40.97 -22.61 -25.89
N LYS A 363 -40.36 -23.76 -26.25
CA LYS A 363 -41.10 -25.00 -26.51
C LYS A 363 -41.84 -25.50 -25.28
N ALA A 364 -41.26 -25.40 -24.09
CA ALA A 364 -41.92 -25.75 -22.83
C ALA A 364 -43.17 -24.87 -22.56
N GLN A 365 -43.05 -23.55 -22.73
CA GLN A 365 -44.20 -22.63 -22.60
C GLN A 365 -45.29 -22.92 -23.64
N VAL A 366 -44.92 -23.19 -24.89
CA VAL A 366 -45.88 -23.58 -25.93
C VAL A 366 -46.56 -24.91 -25.56
N ARG A 367 -45.82 -25.89 -25.04
CA ARG A 367 -46.37 -27.17 -24.59
C ARG A 367 -47.40 -26.98 -23.49
N GLU A 368 -47.12 -26.15 -22.49
CA GLU A 368 -48.07 -25.82 -21.44
C GLU A 368 -49.35 -25.18 -22.00
N ALA A 369 -49.21 -24.24 -22.93
CA ALA A 369 -50.35 -23.58 -23.60
C ALA A 369 -51.18 -24.53 -24.48
N VAL A 370 -50.54 -25.49 -25.16
CA VAL A 370 -51.21 -26.52 -25.98
C VAL A 370 -51.89 -27.56 -25.10
N MET A 371 -51.28 -27.97 -23.99
CA MET A 371 -51.88 -28.88 -23.01
C MET A 371 -53.16 -28.29 -22.39
N ALA A 372 -53.22 -26.96 -22.22
CA ALA A 372 -54.46 -26.29 -21.81
C ALA A 372 -55.61 -26.41 -22.83
N GLN A 373 -55.32 -26.86 -24.06
CA GLN A 373 -56.30 -27.14 -25.11
C GLN A 373 -56.56 -28.64 -25.29
N GLU A 374 -56.01 -29.50 -24.43
CA GLU A 374 -56.12 -30.97 -24.53
C GLU A 374 -57.56 -31.43 -24.72
N ASP A 375 -58.51 -30.92 -23.92
CA ASP A 375 -59.91 -31.34 -23.99
C ASP A 375 -60.53 -31.12 -25.38
N LYS A 376 -60.21 -30.00 -26.03
CA LYS A 376 -60.69 -29.68 -27.38
C LYS A 376 -60.04 -30.56 -28.44
N VAL A 377 -58.74 -30.83 -28.29
CA VAL A 377 -58.01 -31.73 -29.19
C VAL A 377 -58.55 -33.15 -29.05
N ARG A 378 -58.75 -33.61 -27.81
CA ARG A 378 -59.33 -34.91 -27.50
C ARG A 378 -60.73 -35.06 -28.06
N GLU A 379 -61.59 -34.05 -27.94
CA GLU A 379 -62.92 -34.05 -28.55
C GLU A 379 -62.84 -34.18 -30.09
N ALA A 380 -62.01 -33.38 -30.74
CA ALA A 380 -61.85 -33.43 -32.20
C ALA A 380 -61.30 -34.77 -32.69
N VAL A 381 -60.29 -35.33 -32.02
CA VAL A 381 -59.69 -36.63 -32.37
C VAL A 381 -60.68 -37.77 -32.07
N THR A 382 -61.46 -37.68 -30.99
CA THR A 382 -62.52 -38.65 -30.66
C THR A 382 -63.51 -38.76 -31.81
N GLU A 383 -63.95 -37.64 -32.38
CA GLU A 383 -64.87 -37.65 -33.52
C GLU A 383 -64.24 -38.25 -34.78
N VAL A 384 -62.97 -37.95 -35.07
CA VAL A 384 -62.24 -38.56 -36.20
C VAL A 384 -62.09 -40.07 -36.03
N VAL A 385 -61.65 -40.53 -34.85
CA VAL A 385 -61.47 -41.97 -34.56
C VAL A 385 -62.82 -42.69 -34.56
N ARG A 386 -63.87 -42.08 -34.02
CA ARG A 386 -65.23 -42.63 -34.05
C ARG A 386 -65.74 -42.76 -35.48
N GLY A 387 -65.45 -41.79 -36.34
CA GLY A 387 -65.69 -41.88 -37.78
C GLY A 387 -64.96 -43.05 -38.43
N GLN A 388 -63.66 -43.23 -38.14
CA GLN A 388 -62.89 -44.36 -38.65
C GLN A 388 -63.42 -45.72 -38.18
N VAL A 389 -63.88 -45.84 -36.93
CA VAL A 389 -64.54 -47.05 -36.43
C VAL A 389 -65.85 -47.30 -37.15
N ARG A 390 -66.65 -46.25 -37.41
CA ARG A 390 -67.87 -46.35 -38.21
C ARG A 390 -67.57 -46.85 -39.62
N ASP A 391 -66.60 -46.28 -40.31
CA ASP A 391 -66.20 -46.70 -41.66
C ASP A 391 -65.71 -48.16 -41.67
N ALA A 392 -64.97 -48.58 -40.63
CA ALA A 392 -64.49 -49.96 -40.49
C ALA A 392 -65.61 -50.98 -40.22
N VAL A 393 -66.67 -50.58 -39.50
CA VAL A 393 -67.86 -51.42 -39.29
C VAL A 393 -68.72 -51.48 -40.55
N VAL A 394 -68.91 -50.36 -41.25
CA VAL A 394 -69.62 -50.32 -42.55
C VAL A 394 -68.90 -51.17 -43.61
N ALA A 395 -67.56 -51.21 -43.60
CA ALA A 395 -66.81 -52.12 -44.47
C ALA A 395 -67.11 -53.62 -44.20
N GLN A 396 -67.72 -53.95 -43.06
CA GLN A 396 -68.19 -55.29 -42.70
C GLN A 396 -69.69 -55.49 -42.94
N GLU A 397 -70.39 -54.51 -43.53
CA GLU A 397 -71.84 -54.53 -43.76
C GLU A 397 -72.28 -55.85 -44.42
N GLU A 398 -71.57 -56.33 -45.44
CA GLU A 398 -71.97 -57.57 -46.14
C GLU A 398 -71.95 -58.79 -45.19
N THR A 399 -70.98 -58.85 -44.28
CA THR A 399 -70.86 -59.91 -43.28
C THR A 399 -71.94 -59.78 -42.19
N ILE A 400 -72.20 -58.55 -41.72
CA ILE A 400 -73.24 -58.25 -40.74
C ILE A 400 -74.63 -58.56 -41.34
N ARG A 401 -74.87 -58.15 -42.57
CA ARG A 401 -76.09 -58.41 -43.33
C ARG A 401 -76.32 -59.89 -43.55
N ALA A 402 -75.29 -60.66 -43.87
CA ALA A 402 -75.40 -62.12 -43.96
C ALA A 402 -75.81 -62.74 -42.62
N ALA A 403 -75.13 -62.39 -41.53
CA ALA A 403 -75.44 -62.92 -40.19
C ALA A 403 -76.85 -62.54 -39.72
N VAL A 404 -77.26 -61.28 -39.90
CA VAL A 404 -78.62 -60.81 -39.57
C VAL A 404 -79.66 -61.49 -40.45
N THR A 405 -79.38 -61.68 -41.75
CA THR A 405 -80.29 -62.39 -42.67
C THR A 405 -80.48 -63.84 -42.23
N ASP A 406 -79.42 -64.52 -41.78
CA ASP A 406 -79.52 -65.89 -41.27
C ASP A 406 -80.36 -65.97 -39.99
N VAL A 407 -80.16 -65.04 -39.05
CA VAL A 407 -80.98 -64.93 -37.82
C VAL A 407 -82.45 -64.67 -38.17
N VAL A 408 -82.74 -63.74 -39.06
CA VAL A 408 -84.11 -63.41 -39.48
C VAL A 408 -84.74 -64.56 -40.27
N LYS A 409 -83.97 -65.26 -41.13
CA LYS A 409 -84.44 -66.44 -41.87
C LYS A 409 -84.85 -67.55 -40.93
N GLU A 410 -84.13 -67.73 -39.84
CA GLU A 410 -84.50 -68.69 -38.81
C GLU A 410 -85.75 -68.26 -38.04
N GLN A 411 -85.89 -66.97 -37.70
CA GLN A 411 -87.13 -66.44 -37.12
C GLN A 411 -88.34 -66.65 -38.06
N VAL A 412 -88.17 -66.46 -39.37
CA VAL A 412 -89.23 -66.70 -40.37
C VAL A 412 -89.57 -68.19 -40.47
N ARG A 413 -88.59 -69.09 -40.42
CA ARG A 413 -88.86 -70.54 -40.35
C ARG A 413 -89.70 -70.91 -39.14
N GLN A 414 -89.33 -70.40 -37.96
CA GLN A 414 -90.09 -70.66 -36.73
C GLN A 414 -91.52 -70.12 -36.83
N ALA A 415 -91.71 -68.95 -37.42
CA ALA A 415 -93.03 -68.37 -37.63
C ALA A 415 -93.90 -69.17 -38.61
N VAL A 416 -93.31 -69.74 -39.67
CA VAL A 416 -94.03 -70.59 -40.64
C VAL A 416 -94.32 -71.98 -40.07
N ALA A 417 -93.38 -72.58 -39.34
CA ALA A 417 -93.61 -73.86 -38.65
C ALA A 417 -94.75 -73.77 -37.61
N ALA A 418 -94.90 -72.61 -36.95
CA ALA A 418 -96.05 -72.37 -36.07
C ALA A 418 -97.42 -72.35 -36.80
N GLN A 419 -97.43 -72.29 -38.13
CA GLN A 419 -98.63 -72.35 -38.98
C GLN A 419 -98.83 -73.72 -39.65
N GLU A 420 -97.98 -74.71 -39.34
CA GLU A 420 -97.99 -76.05 -39.95
C GLU A 420 -99.39 -76.69 -39.91
N ASP A 421 -100.07 -76.68 -38.76
CA ASP A 421 -101.41 -77.25 -38.62
C ASP A 421 -102.43 -76.65 -39.60
N THR A 422 -102.31 -75.34 -39.87
CA THR A 422 -103.20 -74.62 -40.80
C THR A 422 -102.85 -74.94 -42.25
N ILE A 423 -101.55 -75.01 -42.58
CA ILE A 423 -101.05 -75.39 -43.91
C ILE A 423 -101.44 -76.84 -44.21
N ARG A 424 -101.23 -77.75 -43.25
CA ARG A 424 -101.58 -79.18 -43.32
C ARG A 424 -103.07 -79.39 -43.51
N ALA A 425 -103.92 -78.64 -42.82
CA ALA A 425 -105.37 -78.68 -43.03
C ALA A 425 -105.76 -78.25 -44.45
N ALA A 426 -105.22 -77.13 -44.95
CA ALA A 426 -105.51 -76.63 -46.30
C ALA A 426 -105.04 -77.57 -47.40
N VAL A 427 -103.82 -78.12 -47.28
CA VAL A 427 -103.27 -79.11 -48.23
C VAL A 427 -104.06 -80.41 -48.19
N THR A 428 -104.41 -80.91 -47.01
CA THR A 428 -105.24 -82.12 -46.87
C THR A 428 -106.59 -81.94 -47.55
N GLN A 429 -107.21 -80.76 -47.40
CA GLN A 429 -108.48 -80.45 -48.05
C GLN A 429 -108.35 -80.36 -49.57
N ALA A 430 -107.28 -79.75 -50.09
CA ALA A 430 -107.01 -79.69 -51.52
C ALA A 430 -106.76 -81.08 -52.13
N VAL A 431 -106.00 -81.94 -51.44
CA VAL A 431 -105.75 -83.32 -51.86
C VAL A 431 -107.03 -84.16 -51.75
N GLN A 432 -107.86 -83.95 -50.73
CA GLN A 432 -109.15 -84.62 -50.60
C GLN A 432 -110.09 -84.32 -51.76
N ALA A 433 -110.14 -83.07 -52.22
CA ALA A 433 -110.90 -82.70 -53.41
C ALA A 433 -110.37 -83.42 -54.66
N GLN A 434 -109.05 -83.50 -54.85
CA GLN A 434 -108.45 -84.25 -55.96
C GLN A 434 -108.76 -85.75 -55.91
N VAL A 435 -108.80 -86.35 -54.71
CA VAL A 435 -109.17 -87.76 -54.52
C VAL A 435 -110.67 -87.98 -54.79
N GLN A 436 -111.53 -87.05 -54.39
CA GLN A 436 -112.96 -87.08 -54.74
C GLN A 436 -113.17 -87.06 -56.25
N ASP A 437 -112.54 -86.13 -56.97
CA ASP A 437 -112.62 -86.04 -58.43
C ASP A 437 -112.17 -87.35 -59.11
N ALA A 438 -111.12 -87.97 -58.58
CA ALA A 438 -110.60 -89.24 -59.11
C ALA A 438 -111.53 -90.44 -58.87
N VAL A 439 -112.25 -90.47 -57.74
CA VAL A 439 -113.25 -91.52 -57.45
C VAL A 439 -114.54 -91.29 -58.23
N GLN A 440 -115.00 -90.05 -58.38
CA GLN A 440 -116.16 -89.69 -59.20
C GLN A 440 -115.96 -90.09 -60.67
N ALA A 441 -114.74 -90.01 -61.19
CA ALA A 441 -114.42 -90.49 -62.53
C ALA A 441 -114.61 -92.03 -62.70
N GLN A 442 -114.78 -92.79 -61.62
CA GLN A 442 -115.06 -94.23 -61.63
C GLN A 442 -116.55 -94.55 -61.37
N GLU A 443 -117.40 -93.53 -61.27
CA GLU A 443 -118.83 -93.63 -60.96
C GLU A 443 -119.53 -94.67 -61.83
N ASP A 444 -119.34 -94.67 -63.15
CA ASP A 444 -119.99 -95.61 -64.07
C ASP A 444 -119.69 -97.09 -63.72
N THR A 445 -118.48 -97.37 -63.24
CA THR A 445 -118.06 -98.73 -62.85
C THR A 445 -118.64 -99.10 -61.48
N ILE A 446 -118.64 -98.16 -60.53
CA ILE A 446 -119.25 -98.34 -59.20
C ILE A 446 -120.77 -98.56 -59.35
N ARG A 447 -121.42 -97.74 -60.17
CA ARG A 447 -122.84 -97.78 -60.52
C ARG A 447 -123.24 -99.08 -61.20
N ALA A 448 -122.43 -99.60 -62.12
CA ALA A 448 -122.68 -100.91 -62.71
C ALA A 448 -122.63 -102.04 -61.65
N GLY A 449 -121.62 -102.03 -60.77
CA GLY A 449 -121.47 -103.02 -59.70
C GLY A 449 -122.61 -102.98 -58.67
N VAL A 450 -123.02 -101.78 -58.24
CA VAL A 450 -124.13 -101.57 -57.30
C VAL A 450 -125.47 -101.96 -57.95
N THR A 451 -125.71 -101.57 -59.20
CA THR A 451 -126.93 -101.95 -59.94
C THR A 451 -127.08 -103.46 -60.02
N GLN A 452 -125.99 -104.18 -60.27
CA GLN A 452 -125.99 -105.63 -60.35
C GLN A 452 -126.28 -106.29 -59.00
N ALA A 453 -125.72 -105.75 -57.90
CA ALA A 453 -125.99 -106.22 -56.55
C ALA A 453 -127.45 -105.97 -56.13
N VAL A 454 -128.01 -104.81 -56.47
CA VAL A 454 -129.41 -104.48 -56.20
C VAL A 454 -130.35 -105.31 -57.08
N GLN A 455 -130.01 -105.56 -58.35
CA GLN A 455 -130.80 -106.42 -59.24
C GLN A 455 -130.91 -107.85 -58.73
N ALA A 456 -129.85 -108.38 -58.11
CA ALA A 456 -129.91 -109.65 -57.41
C ALA A 456 -130.86 -109.61 -56.21
N GLN A 457 -130.80 -108.55 -55.38
CA GLN A 457 -131.73 -108.38 -54.24
C GLN A 457 -133.19 -108.22 -54.67
N VAL A 458 -133.45 -107.53 -55.79
CA VAL A 458 -134.80 -107.31 -56.33
C VAL A 458 -135.37 -108.60 -56.92
N LEU A 459 -134.54 -109.37 -57.63
CA LEU A 459 -134.88 -110.72 -58.10
C LEU A 459 -135.34 -111.62 -56.95
N GLU A 460 -134.60 -111.62 -55.84
CA GLU A 460 -134.98 -112.35 -54.63
C GLU A 460 -136.32 -111.92 -54.04
N GLY A 461 -136.58 -110.60 -54.02
CA GLY A 461 -137.87 -110.05 -53.59
C GLY A 461 -139.05 -110.51 -54.45
N VAL A 462 -138.92 -110.49 -55.78
CA VAL A 462 -139.97 -110.92 -56.71
C VAL A 462 -140.26 -112.42 -56.60
N LEU A 463 -139.21 -113.24 -56.43
CA LEU A 463 -139.33 -114.69 -56.27
C LEU A 463 -140.15 -115.05 -55.03
N ALA A 464 -139.86 -114.39 -53.92
CA ALA A 464 -140.63 -114.56 -52.68
C ALA A 464 -142.11 -114.24 -52.88
N GLN A 465 -142.41 -113.19 -53.65
CA GLN A 465 -143.79 -112.71 -53.88
C GLN A 465 -144.60 -113.59 -54.83
N ALA A 466 -143.93 -114.38 -55.70
CA ALA A 466 -144.54 -115.40 -56.54
C ALA A 466 -144.83 -116.73 -55.81
N GLY A 467 -144.59 -116.81 -54.50
CA GLY A 467 -144.76 -118.02 -53.69
C GLY A 467 -143.59 -119.02 -53.82
N LEU A 468 -142.45 -118.58 -54.37
CA LEU A 468 -141.25 -119.38 -54.66
C LEU A 468 -140.06 -118.84 -53.86
N ASN A 469 -140.00 -119.13 -52.56
CA ASN A 469 -138.90 -118.65 -51.70
C ASN A 469 -137.56 -119.33 -52.05
N MET A 470 -136.73 -118.66 -52.85
CA MET A 470 -135.35 -119.07 -53.21
C MET A 470 -134.49 -117.83 -53.50
N THR A 471 -133.16 -117.93 -53.33
CA THR A 471 -132.23 -116.82 -53.63
C THR A 471 -132.07 -116.58 -55.14
N ALA A 472 -131.51 -115.43 -55.55
CA ALA A 472 -131.32 -115.09 -56.97
C ALA A 472 -130.48 -116.16 -57.69
N GLN A 473 -129.48 -116.70 -56.99
CA GLN A 473 -128.64 -117.78 -57.48
C GLN A 473 -129.42 -119.10 -57.56
N GLN A 474 -130.15 -119.48 -56.50
CA GLN A 474 -130.97 -120.70 -56.49
C GLN A 474 -132.07 -120.67 -57.55
N TYR A 475 -132.56 -119.48 -57.89
CA TYR A 475 -133.50 -119.29 -58.98
C TYR A 475 -132.88 -119.50 -60.35
N GLN A 476 -131.69 -118.97 -60.60
CA GLN A 476 -130.98 -119.28 -61.85
C GLN A 476 -130.72 -120.79 -61.99
N ASP A 477 -130.39 -121.47 -60.88
CA ASP A 477 -130.17 -122.91 -60.88
C ASP A 477 -131.47 -123.72 -61.12
N ALA A 478 -132.60 -123.29 -60.54
CA ALA A 478 -133.91 -123.91 -60.73
C ALA A 478 -134.46 -123.74 -62.15
N VAL A 479 -134.15 -122.61 -62.78
CA VAL A 479 -134.35 -122.35 -64.22
C VAL A 479 -133.54 -123.35 -65.05
N ALA A 480 -132.25 -123.50 -64.76
CA ALA A 480 -131.36 -124.39 -65.52
C ALA A 480 -131.79 -125.87 -65.42
N ALA A 481 -132.40 -126.27 -64.29
CA ALA A 481 -132.95 -127.61 -64.07
C ALA A 481 -134.31 -127.87 -64.76
N GLY A 482 -134.86 -126.91 -65.51
CA GLY A 482 -136.10 -127.04 -66.29
C GLY A 482 -137.39 -127.10 -65.46
N LYS A 483 -137.31 -126.85 -64.14
CA LYS A 483 -138.46 -126.90 -63.22
C LYS A 483 -139.30 -125.62 -63.21
N VAL A 484 -138.71 -124.50 -63.63
CA VAL A 484 -139.43 -123.24 -63.87
C VAL A 484 -139.76 -123.20 -65.35
N THR A 485 -141.05 -123.17 -65.68
CA THR A 485 -141.46 -123.14 -67.08
C THR A 485 -141.05 -121.81 -67.72
N ALA A 486 -140.77 -121.82 -69.03
CA ALA A 486 -140.40 -120.59 -69.75
C ALA A 486 -141.44 -119.46 -69.58
N ALA A 487 -142.71 -119.80 -69.39
CA ALA A 487 -143.77 -118.85 -69.08
C ALA A 487 -143.62 -118.20 -67.69
N GLN A 488 -143.29 -118.97 -66.65
CA GLN A 488 -143.03 -118.46 -65.30
C GLN A 488 -141.76 -117.64 -65.23
N GLN A 489 -140.71 -118.07 -65.92
CA GLN A 489 -139.45 -117.35 -65.96
C GLN A 489 -139.61 -115.97 -66.59
N LYS A 490 -140.43 -115.89 -67.65
CA LYS A 490 -140.79 -114.63 -68.30
C LYS A 490 -141.67 -113.73 -67.42
N GLN A 491 -142.56 -114.31 -66.60
CA GLN A 491 -143.33 -113.53 -65.62
C GLN A 491 -142.45 -112.96 -64.51
N ILE A 492 -141.51 -113.75 -63.99
CA ILE A 492 -140.59 -113.29 -62.93
C ILE A 492 -139.60 -112.28 -63.49
N SER A 493 -139.02 -112.50 -64.68
CA SER A 493 -138.15 -111.50 -65.30
C SER A 493 -138.90 -110.19 -65.55
N ALA A 494 -140.14 -110.26 -66.06
CA ALA A 494 -140.97 -109.07 -66.27
C ALA A 494 -141.28 -108.35 -64.95
N ALA A 495 -141.53 -109.08 -63.86
CA ALA A 495 -141.76 -108.48 -62.55
C ALA A 495 -140.48 -107.89 -61.92
N VAL A 496 -139.31 -108.51 -62.12
CA VAL A 496 -138.02 -107.96 -61.69
C VAL A 496 -137.66 -106.73 -62.48
N ASP A 497 -137.84 -106.77 -63.81
CA ASP A 497 -137.63 -105.61 -64.67
C ASP A 497 -138.59 -104.47 -64.26
N GLN A 498 -139.82 -104.79 -63.87
CA GLN A 498 -140.77 -103.80 -63.36
C GLN A 498 -140.34 -103.21 -62.00
N MET A 499 -139.83 -104.03 -61.08
CA MET A 499 -139.32 -103.54 -59.79
C MET A 499 -138.00 -102.77 -59.93
N MET A 500 -137.10 -103.22 -60.79
CA MET A 500 -135.86 -102.53 -61.16
C MET A 500 -136.14 -101.20 -61.86
N ALA A 501 -137.24 -101.12 -62.62
CA ALA A 501 -137.69 -99.89 -63.23
C ALA A 501 -138.39 -98.94 -62.24
N SER A 502 -138.71 -99.40 -61.02
CA SER A 502 -139.37 -98.57 -60.01
C SER A 502 -138.44 -97.47 -59.48
N ASP A 503 -139.04 -96.33 -59.14
CA ASP A 503 -138.29 -95.17 -58.68
C ASP A 503 -137.61 -95.43 -57.32
N ASP A 504 -138.21 -96.28 -56.46
CA ASP A 504 -137.63 -96.64 -55.16
C ASP A 504 -136.32 -97.44 -55.30
N ILE A 505 -136.24 -98.36 -56.25
CA ILE A 505 -135.04 -99.17 -56.48
C ILE A 505 -133.95 -98.36 -57.17
N LYS A 506 -134.31 -97.52 -58.14
CA LYS A 506 -133.37 -96.57 -58.74
C LYS A 506 -132.77 -95.64 -57.69
N ALA A 507 -133.58 -95.09 -56.79
CA ALA A 507 -133.11 -94.26 -55.69
C ALA A 507 -132.19 -95.03 -54.72
N LYS A 508 -132.44 -96.32 -54.50
CA LYS A 508 -131.59 -97.17 -53.64
C LYS A 508 -130.25 -97.51 -54.28
N ILE A 509 -130.22 -97.72 -55.60
CA ILE A 509 -128.97 -97.85 -56.38
C ILE A 509 -128.20 -96.54 -56.26
N GLU A 510 -128.84 -95.39 -56.45
CA GLU A 510 -128.17 -94.10 -56.29
C GLU A 510 -127.57 -93.89 -54.91
N ALA A 511 -128.37 -94.12 -53.86
CA ALA A 511 -127.90 -93.98 -52.49
C ALA A 511 -126.69 -94.92 -52.21
N SER A 512 -126.74 -96.14 -52.74
CA SER A 512 -125.66 -97.12 -52.57
C SER A 512 -124.40 -96.79 -53.39
N VAL A 513 -124.56 -96.19 -54.58
CA VAL A 513 -123.43 -95.67 -55.38
C VAL A 513 -122.76 -94.52 -54.65
N THR A 514 -123.53 -93.54 -54.18
CA THR A 514 -123.01 -92.42 -53.39
C THR A 514 -122.32 -92.91 -52.11
N GLU A 515 -122.86 -93.93 -51.44
CA GLU A 515 -122.25 -94.50 -50.25
C GLU A 515 -120.93 -95.21 -50.57
N GLN A 516 -120.87 -95.96 -51.68
CA GLN A 516 -119.65 -96.66 -52.09
C GLN A 516 -118.55 -95.70 -52.59
N GLU A 517 -118.92 -94.62 -53.29
CA GLU A 517 -118.00 -93.54 -53.65
C GLU A 517 -117.38 -92.88 -52.42
N ASN A 518 -118.21 -92.52 -51.43
CA ASN A 518 -117.72 -91.93 -50.18
C ASN A 518 -116.78 -92.89 -49.42
N GLN A 519 -117.04 -94.20 -49.44
CA GLN A 519 -116.15 -95.20 -48.86
C GLN A 519 -114.81 -95.31 -49.62
N LEU A 520 -114.82 -95.26 -50.94
CA LEU A 520 -113.62 -95.31 -51.77
C LEU A 520 -112.76 -94.05 -51.61
N VAL A 521 -113.37 -92.86 -51.51
CA VAL A 521 -112.66 -91.62 -51.20
C VAL A 521 -111.97 -91.72 -49.84
N ALA A 522 -112.69 -92.20 -48.82
CA ALA A 522 -112.12 -92.39 -47.49
C ALA A 522 -110.98 -93.43 -47.48
N GLN A 523 -111.12 -94.53 -48.22
CA GLN A 523 -110.07 -95.54 -48.36
C GLN A 523 -108.83 -94.99 -49.10
N ASN A 524 -109.03 -94.27 -50.20
CA ASN A 524 -107.93 -93.66 -50.97
C ASN A 524 -107.19 -92.59 -50.17
N MET A 525 -107.91 -91.75 -49.43
CA MET A 525 -107.33 -90.78 -48.49
C MET A 525 -106.52 -91.45 -47.36
N ALA A 526 -106.86 -92.68 -46.99
CA ALA A 526 -106.15 -93.44 -45.96
C ALA A 526 -104.88 -94.14 -46.46
N THR A 527 -104.62 -94.16 -47.77
CA THR A 527 -103.44 -94.81 -48.36
C THR A 527 -102.14 -94.08 -48.00
N ASP A 528 -101.06 -94.84 -47.85
CA ASP A 528 -99.75 -94.29 -47.51
C ASP A 528 -99.18 -93.39 -48.62
N ASP A 529 -99.54 -93.63 -49.89
CA ASP A 529 -99.13 -92.78 -51.03
C ASP A 529 -99.76 -91.38 -50.98
N ILE A 530 -101.05 -91.29 -50.65
CA ILE A 530 -101.76 -90.00 -50.52
C ILE A 530 -101.30 -89.26 -49.26
N LYS A 531 -101.09 -89.96 -48.14
CA LYS A 531 -100.50 -89.36 -46.92
C LYS A 531 -99.10 -88.80 -47.20
N ALA A 532 -98.25 -89.53 -47.93
CA ALA A 532 -96.93 -89.05 -48.32
C ALA A 532 -96.99 -87.85 -49.27
N LYS A 533 -97.96 -87.81 -50.19
CA LYS A 533 -98.19 -86.63 -51.04
C LYS A 533 -98.65 -85.40 -50.25
N ILE A 534 -99.54 -85.58 -49.26
CA ILE A 534 -99.92 -84.49 -48.34
C ILE A 534 -98.69 -83.99 -47.59
N GLU A 535 -97.87 -84.88 -47.04
CA GLU A 535 -96.65 -84.49 -46.32
C GLU A 535 -95.66 -83.73 -47.20
N SER A 536 -95.41 -84.24 -48.41
CA SER A 536 -94.53 -83.59 -49.39
C SER A 536 -95.07 -82.24 -49.82
N ALA A 537 -96.38 -82.12 -50.04
CA ALA A 537 -97.02 -80.86 -50.42
C ALA A 537 -97.06 -79.85 -49.27
N VAL A 538 -97.20 -80.29 -48.01
CA VAL A 538 -97.06 -79.44 -46.82
C VAL A 538 -95.64 -78.89 -46.73
N THR A 539 -94.63 -79.76 -46.83
CA THR A 539 -93.21 -79.34 -46.81
C THR A 539 -92.89 -78.38 -47.96
N GLU A 540 -93.44 -78.61 -49.15
CA GLU A 540 -93.25 -77.72 -50.30
C GLU A 540 -93.93 -76.35 -50.07
N GLN A 541 -95.16 -76.35 -49.56
CA GLN A 541 -95.92 -75.14 -49.26
C GLN A 541 -95.26 -74.30 -48.15
N GLU A 542 -94.72 -74.94 -47.11
CA GLU A 542 -93.95 -74.28 -46.05
C GLU A 542 -92.68 -73.62 -46.59
N ASN A 543 -91.91 -74.32 -47.44
CA ASN A 543 -90.72 -73.76 -48.07
C ASN A 543 -91.07 -72.58 -49.00
N GLN A 544 -92.19 -72.65 -49.71
CA GLN A 544 -92.69 -71.53 -50.52
C GLN A 544 -93.10 -70.34 -49.65
N LEU A 545 -93.79 -70.55 -48.53
CA LEU A 545 -94.17 -69.50 -47.59
C LEU A 545 -92.96 -68.86 -46.92
N ILE A 546 -91.95 -69.65 -46.53
CA ILE A 546 -90.66 -69.13 -46.02
C ILE A 546 -90.01 -68.25 -47.07
N ALA A 547 -89.92 -68.70 -48.32
CA ALA A 547 -89.34 -67.92 -49.41
C ALA A 547 -90.13 -66.63 -49.70
N GLN A 548 -91.47 -66.69 -49.70
CA GLN A 548 -92.35 -65.53 -49.88
C GLN A 548 -92.23 -64.53 -48.74
N ASN A 549 -92.22 -65.00 -47.48
CA ASN A 549 -92.05 -64.16 -46.30
C ASN A 549 -90.66 -63.52 -46.28
N MET A 550 -89.60 -64.26 -46.62
CA MET A 550 -88.25 -63.71 -46.78
C MET A 550 -88.16 -62.68 -47.91
N ALA A 551 -88.98 -62.79 -48.96
CA ALA A 551 -89.05 -61.84 -50.05
C ALA A 551 -89.94 -60.62 -49.78
N SER A 552 -90.74 -60.66 -48.70
CA SER A 552 -91.70 -59.60 -48.34
C SER A 552 -91.00 -58.28 -48.00
N GLY A 553 -91.69 -57.17 -48.29
CA GLY A 553 -91.18 -55.83 -47.97
C GLY A 553 -90.93 -55.64 -46.47
N ASP A 554 -91.79 -56.22 -45.62
CA ASP A 554 -91.70 -56.08 -44.17
C ASP A 554 -90.48 -56.82 -43.58
N ILE A 555 -90.19 -58.04 -44.04
CA ILE A 555 -89.01 -58.79 -43.58
C ILE A 555 -87.72 -58.17 -44.12
N LYS A 556 -87.71 -57.67 -45.37
CA LYS A 556 -86.56 -56.93 -45.90
C LYS A 556 -86.28 -55.66 -45.09
N ALA A 557 -87.31 -54.89 -44.76
CA ALA A 557 -87.19 -53.72 -43.90
C ALA A 557 -86.72 -54.09 -42.49
N LYS A 558 -87.19 -55.23 -41.94
CA LYS A 558 -86.73 -55.73 -40.64
C LYS A 558 -85.24 -56.14 -40.66
N ILE A 559 -84.77 -56.77 -41.74
CA ILE A 559 -83.35 -57.10 -41.95
C ILE A 559 -82.54 -55.80 -42.02
N GLU A 560 -82.94 -54.83 -42.85
CA GLU A 560 -82.24 -53.54 -42.97
C GLU A 560 -82.18 -52.78 -41.63
N SER A 561 -83.28 -52.73 -40.89
CA SER A 561 -83.32 -52.12 -39.56
C SER A 561 -82.41 -52.84 -38.56
N SER A 562 -82.40 -54.18 -38.58
CA SER A 562 -81.58 -54.98 -37.66
C SER A 562 -80.09 -54.90 -38.02
N VAL A 563 -79.75 -54.78 -39.31
CA VAL A 563 -78.38 -54.52 -39.77
C VAL A 563 -77.92 -53.15 -39.26
N ALA A 564 -78.71 -52.10 -39.44
CA ALA A 564 -78.35 -50.76 -38.97
C ALA A 564 -78.20 -50.69 -37.43
N GLU A 565 -79.04 -51.42 -36.68
CA GLU A 565 -78.93 -51.51 -35.23
C GLU A 565 -77.67 -52.27 -34.79
N GLN A 566 -77.36 -53.39 -35.44
CA GLN A 566 -76.15 -54.18 -35.18
C GLN A 566 -74.87 -53.41 -35.54
N GLU A 567 -74.87 -52.66 -36.65
CA GLU A 567 -73.77 -51.77 -37.03
C GLU A 567 -73.51 -50.70 -35.96
N ASN A 568 -74.56 -50.02 -35.47
CA ASN A 568 -74.41 -49.03 -34.40
C ASN A 568 -73.89 -49.66 -33.10
N GLN A 569 -74.36 -50.84 -32.72
CA GLN A 569 -73.84 -51.56 -31.54
C GLN A 569 -72.36 -51.90 -31.70
N LEU A 570 -71.96 -52.45 -32.85
CA LEU A 570 -70.57 -52.80 -33.13
C LEU A 570 -69.66 -51.56 -33.17
N VAL A 571 -70.16 -50.41 -33.64
CA VAL A 571 -69.41 -49.14 -33.57
C VAL A 571 -69.14 -48.75 -32.13
N GLU A 572 -70.13 -48.80 -31.25
CA GLU A 572 -69.96 -48.46 -29.83
C GLU A 572 -69.04 -49.46 -29.11
N GLU A 573 -69.19 -50.77 -29.35
CA GLU A 573 -68.34 -51.81 -28.76
C GLU A 573 -66.89 -51.70 -29.24
N ASN A 574 -66.68 -51.53 -30.54
CA ASN A 574 -65.33 -51.36 -31.09
C ASN A 574 -64.69 -50.05 -30.62
N PHE A 575 -65.47 -48.97 -30.52
CA PHE A 575 -64.96 -47.69 -30.01
C PHE A 575 -64.57 -47.79 -28.52
N ALA A 576 -65.31 -48.55 -27.72
CA ALA A 576 -64.98 -48.82 -26.31
C ALA A 576 -63.83 -49.82 -26.13
N SER A 577 -63.38 -50.50 -27.19
CA SER A 577 -62.31 -51.49 -27.10
C SER A 577 -60.99 -50.87 -26.62
N ALA A 578 -60.21 -51.63 -25.84
CA ALA A 578 -58.93 -51.18 -25.32
C ALA A 578 -57.95 -50.77 -26.44
N ASP A 579 -57.98 -51.47 -27.57
CA ASP A 579 -57.13 -51.18 -28.73
C ASP A 579 -57.49 -49.84 -29.38
N VAL A 580 -58.78 -49.53 -29.54
CA VAL A 580 -59.22 -48.24 -30.09
C VAL A 580 -58.98 -47.11 -29.10
N GLN A 581 -59.21 -47.32 -27.81
CA GLN A 581 -58.91 -46.33 -26.77
C GLN A 581 -57.40 -46.02 -26.70
N ALA A 582 -56.53 -47.03 -26.80
CA ALA A 582 -55.08 -46.82 -26.86
C ALA A 582 -54.66 -46.06 -28.13
N LYS A 583 -55.28 -46.35 -29.28
CA LYS A 583 -55.07 -45.60 -30.52
C LYS A 583 -55.57 -44.16 -30.42
N LEU A 584 -56.68 -43.92 -29.74
CA LEU A 584 -57.20 -42.58 -29.47
C LEU A 584 -56.21 -41.78 -28.62
N GLU A 585 -55.72 -42.33 -27.51
CA GLU A 585 -54.72 -41.64 -26.66
C GLU A 585 -53.41 -41.34 -27.41
N ALA A 586 -52.94 -42.30 -28.22
CA ALA A 586 -51.77 -42.10 -29.06
C ALA A 586 -51.99 -40.98 -30.10
N ALA A 587 -53.15 -40.97 -30.75
CA ALA A 587 -53.51 -39.94 -31.73
C ALA A 587 -53.69 -38.55 -31.09
N VAL A 588 -54.25 -38.49 -29.87
CA VAL A 588 -54.34 -37.23 -29.09
C VAL A 588 -52.94 -36.72 -28.76
N THR A 589 -52.06 -37.59 -28.26
CA THR A 589 -50.67 -37.23 -27.92
C THR A 589 -49.90 -36.73 -29.15
N GLU A 590 -50.00 -37.45 -30.28
CA GLU A 590 -49.37 -37.07 -31.55
C GLU A 590 -49.89 -35.71 -32.06
N GLN A 591 -51.20 -35.49 -31.98
CA GLN A 591 -51.80 -34.22 -32.39
C GLN A 591 -51.39 -33.05 -31.48
N LEU A 592 -51.26 -33.28 -30.17
CA LEU A 592 -50.74 -32.28 -29.23
C LEU A 592 -49.27 -31.95 -29.52
N ASP A 593 -48.41 -32.95 -29.69
CA ASP A 593 -46.99 -32.74 -30.03
C ASP A 593 -46.84 -31.98 -31.36
N LYS A 594 -47.68 -32.30 -32.36
CA LYS A 594 -47.72 -31.57 -33.62
C LYS A 594 -48.15 -30.11 -33.44
N LEU A 595 -49.19 -29.86 -32.65
CA LEU A 595 -49.64 -28.49 -32.33
C LEU A 595 -48.57 -27.71 -31.57
N VAL A 596 -47.76 -28.35 -30.72
CA VAL A 596 -46.62 -27.71 -30.05
C VAL A 596 -45.58 -27.25 -31.08
N GLU A 597 -45.21 -28.11 -32.04
CA GLU A 597 -44.23 -27.74 -33.06
C GLU A 597 -44.78 -26.66 -34.01
N GLU A 598 -46.05 -26.77 -34.42
CA GLU A 598 -46.73 -25.75 -35.25
C GLU A 598 -46.80 -24.40 -34.52
N ASN A 599 -47.21 -24.38 -33.25
CA ASN A 599 -47.26 -23.15 -32.47
C ASN A 599 -45.86 -22.59 -32.18
N TYR A 600 -44.86 -23.44 -31.95
CA TYR A 600 -43.47 -22.99 -31.79
C TYR A 600 -42.94 -22.31 -33.05
N THR A 601 -43.27 -22.84 -34.24
CA THR A 601 -42.89 -22.25 -35.53
C THR A 601 -43.75 -21.04 -35.93
N SER A 602 -44.82 -20.74 -35.17
CA SER A 602 -45.67 -19.57 -35.43
C SER A 602 -44.88 -18.26 -35.34
N ALA A 603 -45.30 -17.28 -36.14
CA ALA A 603 -44.64 -15.98 -36.18
C ALA A 603 -44.61 -15.30 -34.80
N ASP A 604 -45.68 -15.42 -34.01
CA ASP A 604 -45.79 -14.78 -32.70
C ASP A 604 -44.80 -15.37 -31.68
N VAL A 605 -44.67 -16.70 -31.63
CA VAL A 605 -43.70 -17.36 -30.75
C VAL A 605 -42.27 -17.09 -31.21
N GLN A 606 -41.99 -17.19 -32.50
CA GLN A 606 -40.66 -16.88 -33.05
C GLN A 606 -40.28 -15.40 -32.85
N ASN A 607 -41.25 -14.48 -32.91
CA ASN A 607 -41.05 -13.07 -32.56
C ASN A 607 -40.69 -12.93 -31.08
N THR A 608 -41.43 -13.60 -30.19
CA THR A 608 -41.14 -13.61 -28.74
C THR A 608 -39.74 -14.16 -28.43
N VAL A 609 -39.34 -15.25 -29.09
CA VAL A 609 -37.98 -15.82 -28.99
C VAL A 609 -36.94 -14.81 -29.45
N ARG A 610 -37.16 -14.15 -30.60
CA ARG A 610 -36.25 -13.14 -31.13
C ARG A 610 -36.11 -11.93 -30.20
N GLU A 611 -37.21 -11.46 -29.62
CA GLU A 611 -37.21 -10.35 -28.64
C GLU A 611 -36.47 -10.72 -27.36
N LYS A 612 -36.65 -11.97 -26.86
CA LYS A 612 -35.88 -12.48 -25.72
C LYS A 612 -34.38 -12.57 -26.04
N LYS A 613 -34.01 -13.12 -27.21
CA LYS A 613 -32.61 -13.17 -27.68
C LYS A 613 -32.00 -11.76 -27.77
N ALA A 614 -32.73 -10.80 -28.34
CA ALA A 614 -32.29 -9.40 -28.43
C ALA A 614 -32.12 -8.74 -27.04
N THR A 615 -33.02 -9.04 -26.09
CA THR A 615 -32.95 -8.55 -24.71
C THR A 615 -31.71 -9.09 -24.00
N ILE A 616 -31.41 -10.38 -24.17
CA ILE A 616 -30.21 -11.02 -23.60
C ILE A 616 -28.95 -10.42 -24.24
N ALA A 617 -28.92 -10.23 -25.55
CA ALA A 617 -27.80 -9.58 -26.22
C ALA A 617 -27.55 -8.15 -25.67
N ALA A 618 -28.60 -7.36 -25.47
CA ALA A 618 -28.49 -6.04 -24.85
C ALA A 618 -28.02 -6.09 -23.38
N ALA A 619 -28.41 -7.14 -22.64
CA ALA A 619 -27.91 -7.38 -21.29
C ALA A 619 -26.41 -7.72 -21.30
N VAL A 620 -25.95 -8.58 -22.21
CA VAL A 620 -24.52 -8.89 -22.40
C VAL A 620 -23.70 -7.64 -22.71
N ASP A 621 -24.19 -6.76 -23.58
CA ASP A 621 -23.50 -5.49 -23.87
C ASP A 621 -23.50 -4.53 -22.67
N SER A 622 -24.51 -4.61 -21.80
CA SER A 622 -24.54 -3.87 -20.54
C SER A 622 -23.55 -4.43 -19.53
N LEU A 623 -23.39 -5.76 -19.46
CA LEU A 623 -22.38 -6.43 -18.63
C LEU A 623 -20.95 -6.09 -19.07
N LYS A 624 -20.68 -6.05 -20.38
CA LYS A 624 -19.37 -5.62 -20.91
C LYS A 624 -19.03 -4.19 -20.48
N ARG A 625 -19.99 -3.27 -20.61
CA ARG A 625 -19.84 -1.88 -20.17
C ARG A 625 -19.64 -1.77 -18.65
N LEU A 626 -20.39 -2.54 -17.88
CA LEU A 626 -20.23 -2.61 -16.43
C LEU A 626 -18.82 -3.11 -16.05
N LYS A 627 -18.31 -4.14 -16.72
CA LYS A 627 -16.95 -4.65 -16.53
C LYS A 627 -15.90 -3.57 -16.80
N GLU A 628 -16.03 -2.86 -17.92
CA GLU A 628 -15.13 -1.74 -18.27
C GLU A 628 -15.20 -0.61 -17.24
N GLN A 629 -16.40 -0.26 -16.75
CA GLN A 629 -16.59 0.74 -15.71
C GLN A 629 -15.91 0.33 -14.39
N LEU A 630 -16.10 -0.91 -13.94
CA LEU A 630 -15.47 -1.42 -12.73
C LEU A 630 -13.94 -1.46 -12.86
N ALA A 631 -13.40 -1.84 -14.04
CA ALA A 631 -11.96 -1.80 -14.31
C ALA A 631 -11.39 -0.38 -14.32
N SER A 632 -12.15 0.59 -14.82
CA SER A 632 -11.79 2.01 -14.76
C SER A 632 -11.74 2.51 -13.31
N VAL A 633 -12.73 2.13 -12.49
CA VAL A 633 -12.75 2.47 -11.05
C VAL A 633 -11.58 1.82 -10.32
N GLU A 634 -11.28 0.55 -10.57
CA GLU A 634 -10.12 -0.13 -10.00
C GLU A 634 -8.81 0.59 -10.37
N THR A 635 -8.65 0.95 -11.64
CA THR A 635 -7.48 1.69 -12.13
C THR A 635 -7.36 3.05 -11.42
N PHE A 636 -8.47 3.75 -11.23
CA PHE A 636 -8.49 5.01 -10.49
C PHE A 636 -8.08 4.83 -9.02
N VAL A 637 -8.64 3.85 -8.32
CA VAL A 637 -8.31 3.54 -6.91
C VAL A 637 -6.83 3.18 -6.78
N ASN A 638 -6.31 2.33 -7.67
CA ASN A 638 -4.90 1.92 -7.66
C ASN A 638 -3.96 3.08 -8.00
N GLY A 639 -4.32 3.92 -8.97
CA GLY A 639 -3.55 5.12 -9.33
C GLY A 639 -3.53 6.15 -8.20
N LEU A 640 -4.66 6.33 -7.53
CA LEU A 640 -4.76 7.19 -6.35
C LEU A 640 -3.92 6.65 -5.19
N LYS A 641 -3.93 5.33 -4.96
CA LYS A 641 -3.07 4.68 -3.98
C LYS A 641 -1.58 4.92 -4.31
N ALA A 642 -1.17 4.75 -5.57
CA ALA A 642 0.21 4.99 -5.98
C ALA A 642 0.64 6.46 -5.76
N TYR A 643 -0.25 7.42 -6.07
CA TYR A 643 -0.01 8.84 -5.79
C TYR A 643 0.20 9.11 -4.29
N THR A 644 -0.70 8.58 -3.45
CA THR A 644 -0.67 8.78 -2.01
C THR A 644 0.52 8.07 -1.33
N ASP A 645 0.91 6.89 -1.82
CA ASP A 645 2.16 6.22 -1.42
C ASP A 645 3.38 7.10 -1.77
N GLY A 646 3.37 7.76 -2.94
CA GLY A 646 4.39 8.73 -3.34
C GLY A 646 4.46 9.98 -2.44
N VAL A 647 3.30 10.49 -2.01
CA VAL A 647 3.22 11.58 -1.01
C VAL A 647 3.85 11.13 0.31
N ALA A 648 3.54 9.93 0.79
CA ALA A 648 4.13 9.39 2.02
C ALA A 648 5.66 9.24 1.89
N GLN A 649 6.15 8.79 0.73
CA GLN A 649 7.58 8.71 0.45
C GLN A 649 8.26 10.10 0.46
N ALA A 650 7.61 11.11 -0.13
CA ALA A 650 8.10 12.49 -0.07
C ALA A 650 8.12 13.02 1.37
N GLY A 651 7.10 12.73 2.18
CA GLY A 651 7.06 13.07 3.60
C GLY A 651 8.19 12.43 4.41
N ASN A 652 8.51 11.17 4.13
CA ASN A 652 9.68 10.50 4.72
C ASN A 652 10.99 11.19 4.33
N GLY A 653 11.15 11.56 3.04
CA GLY A 653 12.32 12.30 2.57
C GLY A 653 12.45 13.69 3.19
N ALA A 654 11.34 14.42 3.35
CA ALA A 654 11.32 15.71 4.04
C ALA A 654 11.67 15.58 5.53
N SER A 655 11.28 14.47 6.16
CA SER A 655 11.67 14.16 7.55
C SER A 655 13.17 13.94 7.69
N GLN A 656 13.78 13.19 6.77
CA GLN A 656 15.24 13.02 6.75
C GLN A 656 15.97 14.35 6.49
N LEU A 657 15.45 15.18 5.59
CA LEU A 657 16.01 16.50 5.33
C LEU A 657 15.88 17.41 6.56
N TYR A 658 14.77 17.33 7.30
CA TYR A 658 14.56 18.09 8.53
C TYR A 658 15.58 17.70 9.60
N ASP A 659 15.79 16.41 9.82
CA ASP A 659 16.78 15.91 10.79
C ASP A 659 18.20 16.36 10.40
N GLY A 660 18.53 16.32 9.11
CA GLY A 660 19.80 16.82 8.57
C GLY A 660 19.97 18.33 8.74
N ALA A 661 18.95 19.13 8.42
CA ALA A 661 18.97 20.57 8.61
C ALA A 661 19.06 20.96 10.10
N ASN A 662 18.42 20.18 10.99
CA ASN A 662 18.47 20.39 12.43
C ASN A 662 19.88 20.13 12.97
N THR A 663 20.52 19.05 12.49
CA THR A 663 21.92 18.74 12.81
C THR A 663 22.86 19.84 12.32
N LEU A 664 22.68 20.30 11.07
CA LEU A 664 23.46 21.40 10.51
C LEU A 664 23.29 22.68 11.33
N SER A 665 22.05 23.04 11.67
CA SER A 665 21.75 24.24 12.46
C SER A 665 22.36 24.19 13.86
N GLY A 666 22.31 23.02 14.51
CA GLY A 666 23.02 22.79 15.76
C GLY A 666 24.53 23.00 15.63
N GLY A 667 25.17 22.38 14.63
CA GLY A 667 26.61 22.52 14.39
C GLY A 667 27.04 23.95 14.04
N MET A 668 26.23 24.70 13.28
CA MET A 668 26.52 26.11 12.97
C MET A 668 26.32 27.02 14.18
N THR A 669 25.40 26.67 15.07
CA THR A 669 25.25 27.35 16.38
C THR A 669 26.50 27.13 17.22
N GLU A 670 26.99 25.90 17.35
CA GLU A 670 28.23 25.59 18.08
C GLU A 670 29.44 26.32 17.50
N LEU A 671 29.58 26.36 16.17
CA LEU A 671 30.67 27.09 15.50
C LEU A 671 30.61 28.60 15.79
N SER A 672 29.44 29.21 15.62
CA SER A 672 29.25 30.64 15.86
C SER A 672 29.47 31.00 17.33
N ASP A 673 28.97 30.19 18.26
CA ASP A 673 29.12 30.41 19.70
C ASP A 673 30.60 30.23 20.12
N GLY A 674 31.30 29.23 19.60
CA GLY A 674 32.73 29.02 19.84
C GLY A 674 33.61 30.13 19.28
N LEU A 675 33.25 30.68 18.11
CA LEU A 675 33.93 31.83 17.53
C LEU A 675 33.64 33.12 18.32
N ALA A 676 32.44 33.29 18.85
CA ALA A 676 32.12 34.40 19.76
C ALA A 676 32.91 34.30 21.09
N GLU A 677 33.12 33.08 21.60
CA GLU A 677 34.00 32.85 22.76
C GLU A 677 35.45 33.21 22.42
N LEU A 678 35.97 32.79 21.27
CA LEU A 678 37.31 33.16 20.80
C LEU A 678 37.45 34.68 20.66
N LYS A 679 36.48 35.35 20.04
CA LYS A 679 36.42 36.81 19.93
C LYS A 679 36.54 37.44 21.31
N THR A 680 35.78 36.95 22.29
CA THR A 680 35.80 37.44 23.68
C THR A 680 37.17 37.23 24.34
N LYS A 681 37.80 36.07 24.16
CA LYS A 681 39.13 35.81 24.73
C LYS A 681 40.21 36.70 24.12
N LEU A 682 40.20 36.88 22.80
CA LEU A 682 41.15 37.75 22.11
C LEU A 682 41.02 39.21 22.58
N THR A 683 39.80 39.71 22.69
CA THR A 683 39.56 41.13 22.99
C THR A 683 39.59 41.45 24.48
N LYS A 684 39.44 40.46 25.35
CA LYS A 684 39.50 40.66 26.81
C LYS A 684 40.82 40.17 27.40
N GLU A 685 41.09 38.87 27.32
CA GLU A 685 42.30 38.29 27.92
C GLU A 685 43.56 38.70 27.15
N GLY A 686 43.50 38.72 25.82
CA GLY A 686 44.61 39.18 24.99
C GLY A 686 44.92 40.66 25.19
N LEU A 687 43.88 41.48 25.34
CA LEU A 687 44.02 42.91 25.59
C LEU A 687 44.57 43.19 27.00
N ASP A 688 44.11 42.48 28.02
CA ASP A 688 44.62 42.60 29.39
C ASP A 688 46.12 42.27 29.45
N LEU A 689 46.59 41.28 28.70
CA LEU A 689 48.02 40.94 28.62
C LEU A 689 48.85 42.02 27.92
N LEU A 690 48.35 42.58 26.81
CA LEU A 690 49.04 43.60 26.04
C LEU A 690 49.09 44.96 26.76
N SER A 691 47.95 45.38 27.31
CA SER A 691 47.81 46.66 28.01
C SER A 691 48.30 46.62 29.47
N GLY A 692 48.45 45.43 30.05
CA GLY A 692 49.03 45.23 31.37
C GLY A 692 50.53 45.00 31.27
N ASP A 693 50.94 43.75 31.12
CA ASP A 693 52.34 43.34 31.34
C ASP A 693 53.31 43.92 30.31
N VAL A 694 52.93 43.96 29.03
CA VAL A 694 53.81 44.47 27.96
C VAL A 694 53.93 45.98 28.04
N GLN A 695 52.81 46.69 28.22
CA GLN A 695 52.83 48.15 28.40
C GLN A 695 53.65 48.53 29.64
N ASN A 696 53.48 47.84 30.76
CA ASN A 696 54.27 48.08 31.97
C ASN A 696 55.78 47.90 31.73
N ALA A 697 56.19 46.87 30.98
CA ALA A 697 57.60 46.64 30.65
C ALA A 697 58.18 47.72 29.73
N LEU A 698 57.38 48.24 28.80
CA LEU A 698 57.77 49.34 27.92
C LEU A 698 57.83 50.67 28.68
N ASP A 699 56.84 50.96 29.54
CA ASP A 699 56.85 52.15 30.42
C ASP A 699 58.06 52.14 31.37
N LEU A 700 58.46 50.95 31.84
CA LEU A 700 59.67 50.77 32.65
C LEU A 700 60.93 51.14 31.88
N PHE A 701 61.01 50.72 30.62
CA PHE A 701 62.10 51.03 29.72
C PHE A 701 62.18 52.55 29.45
N ASP A 702 61.06 53.18 29.10
CA ASP A 702 60.96 54.63 28.88
C ASP A 702 61.40 55.42 30.11
N ASN A 703 61.01 54.97 31.31
CA ASN A 703 61.43 55.59 32.57
C ASN A 703 62.96 55.48 32.72
N LEU A 704 63.53 54.30 32.53
CA LEU A 704 64.98 54.10 32.61
C LEU A 704 65.74 54.91 31.55
N GLU A 705 65.28 54.92 30.30
CA GLU A 705 65.86 55.74 29.21
C GLU A 705 65.81 57.23 29.57
N SER A 706 64.67 57.72 30.07
CA SER A 706 64.49 59.11 30.49
C SER A 706 65.47 59.50 31.61
N GLN A 707 65.65 58.64 32.61
CA GLN A 707 66.62 58.85 33.69
C GLN A 707 68.06 58.86 33.18
N MET A 708 68.34 58.10 32.12
CA MET A 708 69.66 57.99 31.50
C MET A 708 69.98 59.08 30.47
N ALA A 709 68.96 59.81 29.98
CA ALA A 709 69.12 60.86 28.98
C ALA A 709 69.99 62.04 29.47
N ASN A 710 70.07 62.26 30.79
CA ASN A 710 70.80 63.38 31.40
C ASN A 710 71.76 62.94 32.50
N VAL A 711 72.47 61.81 32.34
CA VAL A 711 73.50 61.43 33.32
C VAL A 711 74.48 62.60 33.49
N PRO A 712 74.57 63.20 34.68
CA PRO A 712 75.36 64.39 34.88
C PRO A 712 76.84 64.05 34.91
N SER A 713 77.67 64.87 34.26
CA SER A 713 79.11 64.93 34.50
C SER A 713 79.40 65.43 35.94
N PHE A 714 80.56 65.07 36.49
CA PHE A 714 80.94 65.53 37.82
C PHE A 714 81.59 66.92 37.71
N ASP A 715 82.33 67.18 36.64
CA ASP A 715 82.83 68.48 36.25
C ASP A 715 81.94 69.11 35.15
N LEU A 716 82.29 70.29 34.64
CA LEU A 716 81.63 70.86 33.47
C LEU A 716 82.10 70.15 32.19
N VAL A 717 81.27 70.15 31.16
CA VAL A 717 81.62 69.63 29.82
C VAL A 717 81.49 70.77 28.82
N ALA A 718 82.38 70.83 27.84
CA ALA A 718 82.29 71.80 26.76
C ALA A 718 81.07 71.50 25.86
N ASP A 719 80.46 72.53 25.29
CA ASP A 719 79.28 72.36 24.44
C ASP A 719 79.59 71.43 23.25
N GLY A 720 78.81 70.34 23.12
CA GLY A 720 78.95 69.36 22.04
C GLY A 720 80.10 68.36 22.20
N MET A 721 80.82 68.35 23.32
CA MET A 721 81.87 67.37 23.62
C MET A 721 81.24 66.12 24.26
N GLU A 722 81.48 64.94 23.68
CA GLU A 722 81.11 63.68 24.32
C GLU A 722 81.89 63.50 25.62
N HIS A 723 81.24 62.91 26.63
CA HIS A 723 81.88 62.65 27.90
C HIS A 723 81.50 61.31 28.51
N ASP A 724 82.41 60.77 29.33
CA ASP A 724 82.09 59.71 30.25
C ASP A 724 82.62 59.96 31.66
N MET A 725 82.05 59.25 32.62
CA MET A 725 82.45 59.34 34.02
C MET A 725 82.56 57.96 34.67
N LEU A 726 83.63 57.81 35.43
CA LEU A 726 83.85 56.73 36.37
C LEU A 726 84.19 57.32 37.75
N LEU A 727 83.36 57.08 38.75
CA LEU A 727 83.71 57.40 40.13
C LEU A 727 84.42 56.23 40.78
N ILE A 728 85.53 56.50 41.47
CA ILE A 728 86.28 55.53 42.27
C ILE A 728 86.38 56.08 43.68
N ILE A 729 85.57 55.53 44.57
CA ILE A 729 85.37 56.05 45.93
C ILE A 729 86.00 55.08 46.90
N ARG A 730 87.00 55.53 47.66
CA ARG A 730 87.54 54.79 48.80
C ARG A 730 86.84 55.24 50.08
N THR A 731 86.09 54.37 50.70
CA THR A 731 85.47 54.62 52.00
C THR A 731 86.41 54.14 53.11
N ASP A 732 86.83 55.04 53.97
CA ASP A 732 87.59 54.74 55.19
C ASP A 732 86.59 54.44 56.30
N LEU A 733 86.48 53.17 56.70
CA LEU A 733 85.45 52.72 57.63
C LEU A 733 85.73 53.12 59.08
N GLN A 734 86.98 53.48 59.38
CA GLN A 734 87.44 53.88 60.72
C GLN A 734 87.29 55.39 60.98
N LYS A 735 86.77 56.13 60.00
CA LYS A 735 86.46 57.56 60.09
C LYS A 735 85.00 57.78 59.81
#